data_AF-V4BIX7-F1
#
_entry.id   AF-V4BIX7-F1
#
_cell.length_a   1.000
_cell.length_b   1.000
_cell.length_c   1.000
_cell.angle_alpha   90.00
_cell.angle_beta   90.00
_cell.angle_gamma   90.00
#
_symmetry.space_group_name_H-M   'P 1'
#
loop_
_entity.id
_entity.type
_entity.pdbx_description
1 polymer ?
#
loop_
_entity_poly.entity_id
_entity_poly.type
_entity_poly.pdbx_seq_one_letter_code
_entity_poly.pdbx_strand_id
1 'polypeptide(L)'
;MSAICRGRSDSRACNENFPNSHIVLPDKTTVKNSVGKCIRPNVYECKQEGFYSAGSFCNICSPIKNCDLEYRTTKSDQRCRRCEGLVADISWYRAYIISTDKRFCKKSCSWRPDSRCYPGTCRDELFSNCYCSVGFSGTHCNRITAIPDILYNQVTLTAYNGETVDAPDGRNGVKTQTVSCTTIRKDNPNQGLLDCTKTIKRTFPVPFQHLEQLSFKITTTIGGFVKIKNLERNVYNTYYYTPNSMSRAFEIKFDNVPPYHCQPVDNCKLTMLTDIDITKKVENTVYWDGWIGEDSGIAKYELEIFSMKSVGNELIIDKRIFDTETTLKSQQFNLTIPGVYSVILAAVDKAGNIRLARRCLIFDDNSEVSTVHNTNLKTRSASPSTNYLWQQNHGPVTIDWENRYINTKHHNGKYLAGIQDYHGLDPEYDDHYGIRTTKHIDNVQDDQGGSTIQPTDTDFTTTGNLNQSITISPTLQDGDTVKFYIRAYDIVDFYLEESTTVYFDMSPPVIKDLWLTKGDKVDLAVHGFQDFDKLVIEWIAYDLHSGLETVEWKLYDNFTGDVILQGSQHIPEQGEAQTRKECKEKYQNSSRGSCHCYCTPAFGCYLQHFQVKPGVSLDKGTGLIDGKHQGVHDYDYYIEITIDTSPPHVGVVHDGRYDEPEVDYQPDRILQAHWEGFSDKESGVRYYHYGFSTGCLTAEDFHFEIQNTPDIHESSVTHATWVAPTDGQYYITVVAYNAAIQPSQPVCSDGVVIDSTQP
;
A
#
# COMPACT_ATOMS: atom_id res chain seq x y z
N MET A 1 75.66 102.20 76.75
CA MET A 1 76.66 101.18 76.35
C MET A 1 76.10 100.37 75.20
N SER A 2 76.77 100.36 74.06
CA SER A 2 76.41 99.50 72.91
C SER A 2 76.75 98.05 73.26
N ALA A 3 75.81 97.12 73.13
CA ALA A 3 76.10 95.71 73.38
C ALA A 3 77.12 95.18 72.33
N ILE A 4 78.18 94.51 72.79
CA ILE A 4 79.23 93.95 71.94
C ILE A 4 78.97 92.44 71.77
N CYS A 5 78.89 92.00 70.53
CA CYS A 5 78.68 90.60 70.17
C CYS A 5 79.77 90.17 69.16
N ARG A 6 80.41 89.01 69.37
CA ARG A 6 81.55 88.55 68.54
C ARG A 6 82.65 89.62 68.34
N GLY A 7 82.92 90.43 69.38
CA GLY A 7 83.94 91.50 69.32
C GLY A 7 83.58 92.70 68.43
N ARG A 8 82.33 92.79 67.94
CA ARG A 8 81.84 93.89 67.09
C ARG A 8 80.66 94.61 67.75
N SER A 9 80.55 95.92 67.50
CA SER A 9 79.45 96.77 67.99
C SER A 9 78.45 97.16 66.88
N ASP A 10 78.68 96.71 65.64
CA ASP A 10 77.81 97.01 64.49
C ASP A 10 76.62 96.05 64.36
N SER A 11 75.58 96.48 63.64
CA SER A 11 74.31 95.75 63.49
C SER A 11 74.41 94.44 62.69
N ARG A 12 75.53 94.16 62.01
CA ARG A 12 75.75 92.93 61.24
C ARG A 12 76.54 91.87 62.01
N ALA A 13 76.97 92.17 63.24
CA ALA A 13 77.72 91.24 64.09
C ALA A 13 77.01 89.89 64.36
N CYS A 14 75.70 89.82 64.13
CA CYS A 14 74.85 88.65 64.36
C CYS A 14 74.45 87.89 63.08
N ASN A 15 74.81 88.43 61.91
CA ASN A 15 74.40 87.92 60.61
C ASN A 15 75.38 86.85 60.11
N GLU A 16 74.86 85.82 59.45
CA GLU A 16 75.63 84.71 58.88
C GLU A 16 75.04 84.33 57.51
N ASN A 17 75.89 83.91 56.57
CA ASN A 17 75.46 83.48 55.23
C ASN A 17 75.41 81.95 55.14
N PHE A 18 74.29 81.42 54.65
CA PHE A 18 73.99 80.02 54.44
C PHE A 18 73.72 79.78 52.95
N PRO A 19 74.75 79.43 52.16
CA PRO A 19 74.59 79.21 50.71
C PRO A 19 73.55 78.15 50.35
N ASN A 20 73.40 77.14 51.23
CA ASN A 20 72.48 76.00 51.11
C ASN A 20 71.20 76.17 51.96
N SER A 21 70.74 77.40 52.15
CA SER A 21 69.51 77.65 52.90
C SER A 21 68.29 77.00 52.24
N HIS A 22 67.48 76.31 53.05
CA HIS A 22 66.18 75.75 52.64
C HIS A 22 65.01 76.66 53.03
N ILE A 23 65.27 77.80 53.68
CA ILE A 23 64.24 78.72 54.13
C ILE A 23 63.69 79.51 52.93
N VAL A 24 62.40 79.33 52.67
CA VAL A 24 61.64 80.00 51.61
C VAL A 24 60.62 80.95 52.25
N LEU A 25 60.72 82.23 51.90
CA LEU A 25 59.79 83.26 52.36
C LEU A 25 58.46 83.24 51.60
N PRO A 26 57.43 83.95 52.10
CA PRO A 26 56.13 83.98 51.45
C PRO A 26 56.08 84.46 50.00
N ASP A 27 57.05 85.28 49.59
CA ASP A 27 57.27 85.75 48.22
C ASP A 27 58.01 84.73 47.34
N LYS A 28 58.23 83.51 47.84
CA LYS A 28 58.97 82.40 47.23
C LYS A 28 60.46 82.67 47.06
N THR A 29 61.01 83.67 47.75
CA THR A 29 62.46 83.92 47.76
C THR A 29 63.16 83.02 48.78
N THR A 30 64.31 82.47 48.41
CA THR A 30 65.16 81.72 49.35
C THR A 30 66.05 82.67 50.10
N VAL A 31 65.95 82.68 51.43
CA VAL A 31 66.76 83.54 52.28
C VAL A 31 68.06 82.86 52.63
N LYS A 32 69.18 83.42 52.16
CA LYS A 32 70.51 82.88 52.43
C LYS A 32 71.22 83.56 53.60
N ASN A 33 70.86 84.79 53.95
CA ASN A 33 71.51 85.54 55.02
C ASN A 33 70.60 85.65 56.24
N SER A 34 71.13 85.38 57.44
CA SER A 34 70.43 85.65 58.69
C SER A 34 70.56 87.11 59.11
N VAL A 35 69.52 87.65 59.74
CA VAL A 35 69.51 89.01 60.30
C VAL A 35 69.22 88.96 61.79
N GLY A 36 70.15 89.48 62.59
CA GLY A 36 70.03 89.54 64.05
C GLY A 36 70.53 90.85 64.65
N LYS A 37 70.18 91.11 65.91
CA LYS A 37 70.64 92.26 66.69
C LYS A 37 71.25 91.81 68.01
N CYS A 38 72.35 92.44 68.40
CA CYS A 38 72.95 92.28 69.72
C CYS A 38 72.13 93.05 70.75
N ILE A 39 71.56 92.37 71.75
CA ILE A 39 70.70 92.99 72.77
C ILE A 39 71.39 93.16 74.11
N ARG A 40 72.32 92.26 74.47
CA ARG A 40 73.26 92.37 75.60
C ARG A 40 74.60 91.75 75.18
N PRO A 41 75.73 92.01 75.88
CA PRO A 41 76.99 91.37 75.55
C PRO A 41 76.81 89.84 75.45
N ASN A 42 77.12 89.28 74.28
CA ASN A 42 76.92 87.86 73.95
C ASN A 42 75.46 87.34 74.08
N VAL A 43 74.44 88.20 73.96
CA VAL A 43 73.02 87.81 73.87
C VAL A 43 72.43 88.36 72.57
N TYR A 44 71.87 87.46 71.77
CA TYR A 44 71.50 87.70 70.37
C TYR A 44 70.00 87.54 70.18
N GLU A 45 69.37 88.48 69.48
CA GLU A 45 67.97 88.39 69.03
C GLU A 45 67.94 88.23 67.51
N CYS A 46 67.37 87.13 67.02
CA CYS A 46 67.19 86.90 65.58
C CYS A 46 65.81 87.39 65.17
N LYS A 47 65.77 88.36 64.25
CA LYS A 47 64.52 88.99 63.82
C LYS A 47 63.92 88.35 62.56
N GLN A 48 64.71 87.55 61.86
CA GLN A 48 64.32 86.93 60.61
C GLN A 48 63.78 85.52 60.84
N GLU A 49 62.63 85.23 60.24
CA GLU A 49 62.01 83.90 60.26
C GLU A 49 62.92 82.86 59.55
N GLY A 50 62.87 81.60 59.99
CA GLY A 50 63.82 80.56 59.55
C GLY A 50 65.14 80.52 60.31
N PHE A 51 65.45 81.52 61.13
CA PHE A 51 66.69 81.60 61.93
C PHE A 51 66.40 81.72 63.43
N TYR A 52 67.30 81.20 64.25
CA TYR A 52 67.17 81.22 65.70
C TYR A 52 68.48 81.61 66.39
N SER A 53 68.37 82.06 67.64
CA SER A 53 69.53 82.45 68.45
C SER A 53 70.27 81.21 68.96
N ALA A 54 71.43 80.91 68.36
CA ALA A 54 72.24 79.74 68.70
C ALA A 54 73.47 80.12 69.54
N GLY A 55 73.25 80.91 70.59
CA GLY A 55 74.29 81.28 71.56
C GLY A 55 75.26 82.38 71.10
N SER A 56 75.85 82.28 69.90
CA SER A 56 76.85 83.25 69.41
C SER A 56 76.52 83.91 68.06
N PHE A 57 75.43 83.52 67.40
CA PHE A 57 74.92 84.06 66.12
C PHE A 57 73.51 83.55 65.80
N CYS A 58 72.91 84.11 64.75
CA CYS A 58 71.66 83.60 64.18
C CYS A 58 71.92 82.43 63.24
N ASN A 59 71.59 81.22 63.71
CA ASN A 59 71.78 79.98 62.97
C ASN A 59 70.49 79.57 62.25
N ILE A 60 70.63 78.87 61.13
CA ILE A 60 69.50 78.36 60.33
C ILE A 60 68.78 77.23 61.09
N CYS A 61 67.45 77.21 61.03
CA CYS A 61 66.65 76.11 61.58
C CYS A 61 66.98 74.77 60.89
N SER A 62 66.75 73.65 61.57
CA SER A 62 66.89 72.33 60.95
C SER A 62 65.71 72.06 60.03
N PRO A 63 65.91 71.44 58.84
CA PRO A 63 64.84 71.24 57.87
C PRO A 63 63.76 70.32 58.44
N ILE A 64 62.50 70.70 58.26
CA ILE A 64 61.33 69.84 58.50
C ILE A 64 60.81 69.38 57.14
N LYS A 65 60.52 68.09 56.99
CA LYS A 65 60.01 67.54 55.72
C LYS A 65 58.72 68.27 55.28
N ASN A 66 58.71 68.76 54.04
CA ASN A 66 57.63 69.52 53.42
C ASN A 66 57.33 70.88 54.09
N CYS A 67 58.33 71.53 54.70
CA CYS A 67 58.22 72.85 55.29
C CYS A 67 59.07 73.87 54.52
N ASP A 68 58.45 74.96 54.07
CA ASP A 68 59.14 76.08 53.40
C ASP A 68 59.77 77.03 54.43
N LEU A 69 59.12 77.21 55.58
CA LEU A 69 59.54 78.19 56.58
C LEU A 69 59.43 77.61 57.97
N GLU A 70 60.57 77.31 58.57
CA GLU A 70 60.67 76.87 59.94
C GLU A 70 60.77 78.04 60.93
N TYR A 71 60.40 77.76 62.17
CA TYR A 71 60.55 78.68 63.29
C TYR A 71 60.95 77.92 64.54
N ARG A 72 61.87 78.51 65.30
CA ARG A 72 62.43 77.93 66.52
C ARG A 72 62.74 79.04 67.54
N THR A 73 62.41 78.80 68.81
CA THR A 73 62.81 79.65 69.95
C THR A 73 63.95 79.04 70.76
N THR A 74 64.02 77.71 70.88
CA THR A 74 65.04 76.95 71.63
C THR A 74 65.55 75.76 70.82
N LYS A 75 66.72 75.20 71.13
CA LYS A 75 67.33 74.09 70.36
C LYS A 75 66.43 72.85 70.17
N SER A 76 65.40 72.67 70.99
CA SER A 76 64.50 71.50 70.99
C SER A 76 63.06 71.78 70.52
N ASP A 77 62.67 73.04 70.28
CA ASP A 77 61.29 73.41 69.87
C ASP A 77 61.23 73.81 68.39
N GLN A 78 61.63 72.87 67.53
CA GLN A 78 61.59 73.03 66.08
C GLN A 78 60.14 72.92 65.58
N ARG A 79 59.63 73.97 64.93
CA ARG A 79 58.27 73.99 64.36
C ARG A 79 58.30 74.49 62.92
N CYS A 80 57.38 73.99 62.12
CA CYS A 80 57.06 74.54 60.83
C CYS A 80 56.12 75.72 61.01
N ARG A 81 56.34 76.79 60.27
CA ARG A 81 55.46 77.96 60.22
C ARG A 81 54.66 78.00 58.93
N ARG A 82 55.25 77.57 57.82
CA ARG A 82 54.59 77.44 56.52
C ARG A 82 55.02 76.16 55.84
N CYS A 83 54.05 75.30 55.55
CA CYS A 83 54.29 74.11 54.76
C CYS A 83 54.52 74.45 53.29
N GLU A 84 55.26 73.57 52.62
CA GLU A 84 55.46 73.61 51.17
C GLU A 84 54.13 73.64 50.42
N GLY A 85 54.06 74.44 49.37
CA GLY A 85 52.90 74.48 48.48
C GLY A 85 51.64 75.10 49.08
N LEU A 86 51.79 75.98 50.07
CA LEU A 86 50.76 76.93 50.49
C LEU A 86 50.60 78.02 49.43
N VAL A 87 49.45 78.06 48.74
CA VAL A 87 49.09 79.12 47.78
C VAL A 87 48.24 80.20 48.46
N ALA A 88 47.25 79.79 49.25
CA ALA A 88 46.46 80.66 50.11
C ALA A 88 46.05 79.90 51.39
N ASP A 89 45.88 80.62 52.50
CA ASP A 89 45.48 80.04 53.79
C ASP A 89 43.96 79.80 53.88
N ILE A 90 43.45 79.08 52.89
CA ILE A 90 42.06 78.65 52.80
C ILE A 90 42.03 77.17 52.39
N SER A 91 40.92 76.51 52.73
CA SER A 91 40.71 75.09 52.40
C SER A 91 40.93 74.82 50.92
N TRP A 92 41.61 73.72 50.58
CA TRP A 92 41.94 73.30 49.20
C TRP A 92 42.97 74.15 48.43
N TYR A 93 43.57 75.18 49.04
CA TYR A 93 44.62 76.03 48.43
C TYR A 93 46.03 75.75 49.00
N ARG A 94 46.22 74.56 49.55
CA ARG A 94 47.48 74.08 50.11
C ARG A 94 47.76 72.64 49.69
N ALA A 95 49.02 72.33 49.41
CA ALA A 95 49.50 70.96 49.15
C ALA A 95 49.84 70.18 50.43
N TYR A 96 50.11 70.91 51.51
CA TYR A 96 50.35 70.36 52.83
C TYR A 96 49.65 71.21 53.89
N ILE A 97 49.12 70.55 54.92
CA ILE A 97 48.53 71.16 56.11
C ILE A 97 49.53 71.03 57.26
N ILE A 98 49.72 72.13 57.97
CA ILE A 98 50.52 72.16 59.19
C ILE A 98 49.84 71.35 60.30
N SER A 99 50.59 70.50 60.99
CA SER A 99 50.07 69.77 62.16
C SER A 99 49.67 70.73 63.29
N THR A 100 48.80 70.27 64.19
CA THR A 100 48.34 71.07 65.34
C THR A 100 49.48 71.47 66.28
N ASP A 101 50.47 70.58 66.47
CA ASP A 101 51.71 70.84 67.22
C ASP A 101 52.76 71.64 66.41
N LYS A 102 52.47 71.89 65.13
CA LYS A 102 53.32 72.55 64.14
C LYS A 102 54.64 71.83 63.87
N ARG A 103 54.83 70.57 64.26
CA ARG A 103 56.12 69.86 64.09
C ARG A 103 56.31 69.21 62.74
N PHE A 104 55.24 69.02 61.96
CA PHE A 104 55.32 68.39 60.65
C PHE A 104 54.19 68.86 59.72
N CYS A 105 54.39 68.63 58.42
CA CYS A 105 53.44 68.98 57.38
C CYS A 105 52.79 67.71 56.82
N LYS A 106 51.48 67.58 57.01
CA LYS A 106 50.66 66.46 56.52
C LYS A 106 50.24 66.72 55.09
N LYS A 107 50.31 65.73 54.21
CA LYS A 107 49.81 65.86 52.83
C LYS A 107 48.32 66.16 52.84
N SER A 108 47.93 67.25 52.18
CA SER A 108 46.53 67.55 51.94
C SER A 108 46.11 67.09 50.56
N CYS A 109 44.81 66.92 50.37
CA CYS A 109 44.26 66.73 49.05
C CYS A 109 44.45 67.99 48.22
N SER A 110 45.20 67.83 47.14
CA SER A 110 45.68 68.96 46.36
C SER A 110 45.86 68.61 44.89
N TRP A 111 46.31 69.61 44.12
CA TRP A 111 46.62 69.48 42.71
C TRP A 111 47.91 68.70 42.41
N ARG A 112 48.71 68.37 43.44
CA ARG A 112 49.99 67.67 43.26
C ARG A 112 49.77 66.20 42.87
N PRO A 113 50.57 65.63 41.96
CA PRO A 113 50.38 64.26 41.46
C PRO A 113 50.24 63.18 42.55
N ASP A 114 50.94 63.34 43.67
CA ASP A 114 51.05 62.37 44.76
C ASP A 114 50.02 62.51 45.88
N SER A 115 49.09 63.46 45.77
CA SER A 115 48.07 63.74 46.79
C SER A 115 46.73 64.16 46.20
N ARG A 116 46.37 63.63 45.02
CA ARG A 116 45.05 63.82 44.41
C ARG A 116 44.07 62.79 44.94
N CYS A 117 42.84 63.21 45.14
CA CYS A 117 41.72 62.33 45.46
C CYS A 117 40.56 62.70 44.54
N TYR A 118 40.50 62.13 43.33
CA TYR A 118 39.45 62.47 42.38
C TYR A 118 39.07 61.31 41.45
N PRO A 119 37.77 61.02 41.26
CA PRO A 119 36.62 61.68 41.87
C PRO A 119 36.43 61.13 43.29
N GLY A 120 36.58 62.02 44.26
CA GLY A 120 36.63 61.68 45.66
C GLY A 120 36.75 62.95 46.50
N THR A 121 36.61 62.79 47.80
CA THR A 121 36.71 63.88 48.76
C THR A 121 37.59 63.45 49.92
N CYS A 122 38.21 64.44 50.56
CA CYS A 122 39.12 64.19 51.66
C CYS A 122 38.56 64.80 52.92
N ARG A 123 38.33 63.95 53.91
CA ARG A 123 37.91 64.42 55.22
C ARG A 123 39.05 65.20 55.86
N ASP A 124 38.72 66.36 56.42
CA ASP A 124 39.68 67.27 57.08
C ASP A 124 40.82 67.73 56.14
N GLU A 125 40.57 67.79 54.83
CA GLU A 125 41.54 68.09 53.77
C GLU A 125 42.72 67.09 53.68
N LEU A 126 42.77 66.02 54.47
CA LEU A 126 43.92 65.11 54.54
C LEU A 126 43.90 64.05 53.43
N PHE A 127 45.00 63.89 52.71
CA PHE A 127 45.11 62.88 51.65
C PHE A 127 45.05 61.44 52.16
N SER A 128 45.50 61.19 53.39
CA SER A 128 45.32 59.88 54.05
C SER A 128 43.85 59.50 54.25
N ASN A 129 42.95 60.48 54.24
CA ASN A 129 41.51 60.33 54.45
C ASN A 129 40.74 60.55 53.15
N CYS A 130 41.34 60.15 52.03
CA CYS A 130 40.72 60.19 50.71
C CYS A 130 39.63 59.12 50.60
N TYR A 131 38.40 59.54 50.33
CA TYR A 131 37.26 58.69 50.05
C TYR A 131 36.83 58.85 48.59
N CYS A 132 36.88 57.76 47.84
CA CYS A 132 36.47 57.77 46.44
C CYS A 132 34.95 57.85 46.30
N SER A 133 34.50 58.55 45.26
CA SER A 133 33.10 58.55 44.84
C SER A 133 32.68 57.13 44.42
N VAL A 134 31.38 56.86 44.50
CA VAL A 134 30.79 55.58 44.09
C VAL A 134 31.24 55.26 42.65
N GLY A 135 31.67 54.01 42.41
CA GLY A 135 32.17 53.56 41.12
C GLY A 135 33.66 53.82 40.87
N PHE A 136 34.41 54.32 41.86
CA PHE A 136 35.87 54.55 41.76
C PHE A 136 36.63 53.96 42.95
N SER A 137 37.90 53.63 42.71
CA SER A 137 38.83 53.07 43.69
C SER A 137 40.28 53.47 43.40
N GLY A 138 41.21 52.98 44.22
CA GLY A 138 42.63 53.28 44.13
C GLY A 138 43.04 54.45 45.03
N THR A 139 44.34 54.60 45.27
CA THR A 139 44.89 55.60 46.19
C THR A 139 44.58 57.04 45.80
N HIS A 140 44.34 57.29 44.51
CA HIS A 140 43.97 58.61 43.98
C HIS A 140 42.54 58.67 43.43
N CYS A 141 41.73 57.63 43.68
CA CYS A 141 40.41 57.43 43.08
C CYS A 141 40.42 57.35 41.55
N ASN A 142 41.54 56.92 40.97
CA ASN A 142 41.72 56.95 39.52
C ASN A 142 41.33 55.64 38.82
N ARG A 143 40.86 54.61 39.54
CA ARG A 143 40.45 53.33 38.95
C ARG A 143 38.93 53.20 38.96
N ILE A 144 38.31 53.11 37.80
CA ILE A 144 36.86 52.89 37.69
C ILE A 144 36.56 51.45 38.14
N THR A 145 35.62 51.28 39.05
CA THR A 145 35.07 49.98 39.47
C THR A 145 33.70 49.71 38.89
N ALA A 146 32.98 50.76 38.46
CA ALA A 146 31.77 50.60 37.68
C ALA A 146 32.04 49.80 36.39
N ILE A 147 31.12 48.94 36.01
CA ILE A 147 31.19 48.15 34.79
C ILE A 147 30.24 48.82 33.78
N PRO A 148 30.60 48.94 32.50
CA PRO A 148 29.68 49.50 31.50
C PRO A 148 28.46 48.60 31.30
N ASP A 149 27.27 49.21 31.20
CA ASP A 149 26.02 48.51 30.91
C ASP A 149 25.79 48.38 29.40
N ILE A 150 25.47 47.17 28.94
CA ILE A 150 25.09 46.88 27.55
C ILE A 150 23.57 46.68 27.52
N LEU A 151 22.83 47.67 27.03
CA LEU A 151 21.36 47.63 26.97
C LEU A 151 20.84 46.68 25.89
N TYR A 152 21.46 46.73 24.70
CA TYR A 152 21.11 45.89 23.55
C TYR A 152 22.37 45.66 22.72
N ASN A 153 22.55 44.44 22.24
CA ASN A 153 23.61 44.10 21.31
C ASN A 153 23.12 42.99 20.37
N GLN A 154 23.28 43.21 19.07
CA GLN A 154 22.91 42.25 18.02
C GLN A 154 24.08 42.08 17.06
N VAL A 155 24.28 40.86 16.60
CA VAL A 155 25.18 40.53 15.51
C VAL A 155 24.36 39.81 14.46
N THR A 156 24.28 40.40 13.28
CA THR A 156 23.61 39.80 12.12
C THR A 156 24.67 39.47 11.09
N LEU A 157 24.76 38.20 10.70
CA LEU A 157 25.56 37.78 9.57
C LEU A 157 24.68 37.85 8.32
N THR A 158 25.08 38.64 7.32
CA THR A 158 24.38 38.71 6.03
C THR A 158 25.25 38.12 4.93
N ALA A 159 24.76 37.10 4.24
CA ALA A 159 25.42 36.51 3.09
C ALA A 159 25.16 37.33 1.81
N TYR A 160 26.00 37.15 0.77
CA TYR A 160 25.89 37.91 -0.49
C TYR A 160 24.57 37.65 -1.24
N ASN A 161 23.90 36.52 -0.97
CA ASN A 161 22.57 36.17 -1.47
C ASN A 161 21.41 36.82 -0.68
N GLY A 162 21.70 37.55 0.42
CA GLY A 162 20.70 38.25 1.23
C GLY A 162 20.20 37.49 2.49
N GLU A 163 20.67 36.27 2.74
CA GLU A 163 20.29 35.50 3.94
C GLU A 163 20.88 36.10 5.22
N THR A 164 20.13 36.05 6.33
CA THR A 164 20.52 36.64 7.63
C THR A 164 20.37 35.66 8.80
N VAL A 165 21.40 35.52 9.64
CA VAL A 165 21.40 34.65 10.84
C VAL A 165 21.89 35.41 12.08
N ASP A 166 21.20 35.23 13.21
CA ASP A 166 21.56 35.74 14.54
C ASP A 166 22.31 34.67 15.37
N ALA A 167 23.23 35.08 16.24
CA ALA A 167 24.26 34.22 16.83
C ALA A 167 24.06 33.88 18.34
N PRO A 168 24.07 32.59 18.77
CA PRO A 168 24.20 32.17 20.18
C PRO A 168 25.61 31.70 20.61
N ASP A 169 26.01 31.92 21.87
CA ASP A 169 27.37 31.85 22.49
C ASP A 169 28.22 30.54 22.43
N GLY A 170 29.56 30.63 22.20
CA GLY A 170 30.60 29.82 22.91
C GLY A 170 31.83 29.13 22.21
N ARG A 171 33.00 29.83 22.10
CA ARG A 171 34.47 29.40 22.02
C ARG A 171 34.89 28.10 21.26
N ASN A 172 35.95 28.06 20.42
CA ASN A 172 37.29 28.71 20.47
C ASN A 172 38.12 28.51 19.17
N GLY A 173 38.85 29.55 18.72
CA GLY A 173 39.96 29.47 17.75
C GLY A 173 39.90 30.56 16.66
N VAL A 174 40.65 31.67 16.78
CA VAL A 174 40.36 32.89 15.98
C VAL A 174 41.62 33.58 15.42
N LYS A 175 41.57 33.95 14.13
CA LYS A 175 42.29 35.12 13.57
C LYS A 175 41.52 36.38 13.98
N THR A 176 42.04 37.14 14.95
CA THR A 176 41.30 38.27 15.54
C THR A 176 41.40 39.52 14.65
N GLN A 177 40.25 40.09 14.26
CA GLN A 177 40.15 41.43 13.68
C GLN A 177 39.33 42.31 14.61
N THR A 178 39.93 43.40 15.10
CA THR A 178 39.25 44.38 15.96
C THR A 178 38.77 45.54 15.10
N VAL A 179 37.46 45.82 15.13
CA VAL A 179 36.85 47.00 14.49
C VAL A 179 36.32 47.92 15.58
N SER A 180 36.83 49.15 15.63
CA SER A 180 36.38 50.14 16.61
C SER A 180 35.18 50.93 16.10
N CYS A 181 34.18 51.05 16.96
CA CYS A 181 33.11 52.03 16.88
C CYS A 181 33.68 53.46 17.02
N THR A 182 34.20 54.06 15.93
CA THR A 182 34.53 55.49 15.66
C THR A 182 34.79 56.51 16.80
N THR A 183 35.82 57.36 16.60
CA THR A 183 36.17 58.68 17.22
C THR A 183 36.07 58.92 18.73
N ILE A 184 35.56 57.99 19.54
CA ILE A 184 35.60 58.13 21.00
C ILE A 184 36.99 57.76 21.46
N ARG A 185 37.60 58.67 22.22
CA ARG A 185 38.94 58.51 22.75
C ARG A 185 38.91 58.90 24.22
N LYS A 186 39.91 58.47 24.98
CA LYS A 186 39.95 58.78 26.42
C LYS A 186 40.02 60.28 26.73
N ASP A 187 40.35 61.13 25.76
CA ASP A 187 40.38 62.60 25.80
C ASP A 187 39.07 63.27 25.35
N ASN A 188 38.12 62.50 24.81
CA ASN A 188 36.75 62.94 24.52
C ASN A 188 35.75 61.79 24.79
N PRO A 189 35.51 61.43 26.06
CA PRO A 189 34.58 60.35 26.40
C PRO A 189 33.15 60.75 26.06
N ASN A 190 32.36 59.83 25.52
CA ASN A 190 30.93 60.05 25.32
C ASN A 190 30.23 60.14 26.69
N GLN A 191 29.36 61.14 26.86
CA GLN A 191 28.64 61.39 28.11
C GLN A 191 27.19 60.84 28.09
N GLY A 192 26.69 60.42 26.92
CA GLY A 192 25.36 59.86 26.74
C GLY A 192 25.37 58.38 26.35
N LEU A 193 24.21 57.89 25.90
CA LEU A 193 24.08 56.57 25.29
C LEU A 193 24.98 56.48 24.05
N LEU A 194 25.73 55.38 23.95
CA LEU A 194 26.54 55.08 22.79
C LEU A 194 25.79 54.13 21.88
N ASP A 195 25.36 54.62 20.72
CA ASP A 195 24.93 53.77 19.62
C ASP A 195 26.11 53.52 18.67
N CYS A 196 26.31 52.25 18.32
CA CYS A 196 27.32 51.86 17.34
C CYS A 196 26.77 50.75 16.44
N THR A 197 26.64 51.10 15.16
CA THR A 197 26.44 50.12 14.08
C THR A 197 27.68 50.10 13.19
N LYS A 198 28.23 48.91 12.94
CA LYS A 198 29.35 48.70 12.02
C LYS A 198 29.10 47.48 11.15
N THR A 199 29.22 47.67 9.84
CA THR A 199 29.24 46.57 8.88
C THR A 199 30.68 46.13 8.64
N ILE A 200 30.98 44.88 8.97
CA ILE A 200 32.30 44.28 8.70
C ILE A 200 32.19 43.52 7.39
N LYS A 201 32.69 44.11 6.30
CA LYS A 201 32.76 43.43 5.01
C LYS A 201 33.99 42.53 4.98
N ARG A 202 33.78 41.23 5.15
CA ARG A 202 34.81 40.20 5.02
C ARG A 202 34.42 39.24 3.90
N THR A 203 35.34 39.03 2.98
CA THR A 203 35.23 37.94 2.01
C THR A 203 35.96 36.74 2.60
N PHE A 204 35.23 35.66 2.83
CA PHE A 204 35.81 34.38 3.17
C PHE A 204 36.16 33.67 1.84
N PRO A 205 37.42 33.27 1.62
CA PRO A 205 37.85 32.69 0.34
C PRO A 205 37.26 31.30 0.09
N VAL A 206 36.72 30.65 1.13
CA VAL A 206 36.06 29.35 1.09
C VAL A 206 34.75 29.42 1.89
N PRO A 207 33.70 28.67 1.50
CA PRO A 207 32.50 28.50 2.30
C PRO A 207 32.82 27.88 3.66
N PHE A 208 32.02 28.19 4.67
CA PHE A 208 32.15 27.55 5.98
C PHE A 208 31.78 26.07 5.87
N GLN A 209 32.62 25.21 6.43
CA GLN A 209 32.40 23.76 6.48
C GLN A 209 31.56 23.37 7.70
N HIS A 210 30.97 22.18 7.67
CA HIS A 210 30.23 21.63 8.79
C HIS A 210 31.10 21.56 10.06
N LEU A 211 30.51 21.90 11.21
CA LEU A 211 31.16 22.10 12.53
C LEU A 211 32.11 23.29 12.65
N GLU A 212 32.29 24.09 11.60
CA GLU A 212 33.00 25.36 11.74
C GLU A 212 32.18 26.36 12.56
N GLN A 213 32.90 27.27 13.21
CA GLN A 213 32.32 28.23 14.14
C GLN A 213 32.85 29.62 13.85
N LEU A 214 31.96 30.60 13.83
CA LEU A 214 32.29 32.01 13.71
C LEU A 214 31.91 32.73 15.00
N SER A 215 32.91 33.14 15.77
CA SER A 215 32.68 33.84 17.04
C SER A 215 32.87 35.37 16.90
N PHE A 216 31.96 36.13 17.50
CA PHE A 216 32.03 37.57 17.62
C PHE A 216 32.19 37.96 19.09
N LYS A 217 33.09 38.89 19.40
CA LYS A 217 33.26 39.41 20.77
C LYS A 217 33.14 40.92 20.77
N ILE A 218 32.08 41.44 21.39
CA ILE A 218 31.88 42.87 21.58
C ILE A 218 32.45 43.23 22.95
N THR A 219 33.29 44.26 23.01
CA THR A 219 33.90 44.73 24.26
C THR A 219 33.66 46.23 24.41
N THR A 220 32.98 46.61 25.49
CA THR A 220 32.72 48.00 25.86
C THR A 220 33.65 48.36 27.00
N THR A 221 34.30 49.52 26.91
CA THR A 221 35.25 49.99 27.93
C THR A 221 34.86 51.38 28.40
N ILE A 222 34.63 51.54 29.71
CA ILE A 222 34.39 52.84 30.33
C ILE A 222 35.73 53.48 30.73
N GLY A 223 35.87 54.76 30.44
CA GLY A 223 37.09 55.52 30.72
C GLY A 223 36.81 57.01 30.79
N GLY A 224 37.86 57.81 30.86
CA GLY A 224 37.75 59.27 30.88
C GLY A 224 38.97 59.92 31.51
N PHE A 225 38.82 61.20 31.85
CA PHE A 225 39.87 62.00 32.45
C PHE A 225 39.32 63.06 33.41
N VAL A 226 40.20 63.57 34.26
CA VAL A 226 40.01 64.80 35.02
C VAL A 226 41.09 65.81 34.66
N LYS A 227 40.70 67.08 34.53
CA LYS A 227 41.64 68.22 34.43
C LYS A 227 41.71 68.90 35.79
N ILE A 228 42.89 68.93 36.40
CA ILE A 228 43.13 69.56 37.70
C ILE A 228 44.09 70.74 37.50
N LYS A 229 43.68 71.92 37.98
CA LYS A 229 44.52 73.12 37.94
C LYS A 229 45.62 73.02 39.00
N ASN A 230 46.88 73.01 38.57
CA ASN A 230 48.02 73.18 39.46
C ASN A 230 48.09 74.63 39.93
N LEU A 231 47.76 74.89 41.20
CA LEU A 231 47.67 76.25 41.74
C LEU A 231 49.04 76.91 41.96
N GLU A 232 50.13 76.13 42.08
CA GLU A 232 51.49 76.67 42.22
C GLU A 232 52.05 77.20 40.91
N ARG A 233 51.72 76.52 39.80
CA ARG A 233 52.21 76.82 38.44
C ARG A 233 51.20 77.52 37.56
N ASN A 234 49.94 77.58 37.99
CA ASN A 234 48.81 78.10 37.21
C ASN A 234 48.60 77.38 35.85
N VAL A 235 48.81 76.05 35.82
CA VAL A 235 48.68 75.19 34.62
C VAL A 235 47.70 74.05 34.88
N TYR A 236 46.92 73.64 33.89
CA TYR A 236 46.04 72.47 33.99
C TYR A 236 46.77 71.17 33.62
N ASN A 237 46.70 70.17 34.50
CA ASN A 237 47.19 68.82 34.22
C ASN A 237 46.00 67.89 33.94
N THR A 238 46.13 67.06 32.91
CA THR A 238 45.12 66.05 32.55
C THR A 238 45.53 64.69 33.10
N TYR A 239 44.62 64.02 33.81
CA TYR A 239 44.85 62.71 34.40
C TYR A 239 43.76 61.75 33.96
N TYR A 240 44.16 60.61 33.41
CA TYR A 240 43.24 59.63 32.86
C TYR A 240 42.90 58.56 33.88
N TYR A 241 41.66 58.12 33.86
CA TYR A 241 41.21 57.01 34.67
C TYR A 241 41.74 55.68 34.11
N THR A 242 42.01 54.75 35.02
CA THR A 242 42.22 53.34 34.68
C THR A 242 40.85 52.77 34.34
N PRO A 243 40.65 52.31 33.09
CA PRO A 243 39.33 51.92 32.61
C PRO A 243 38.88 50.57 33.19
N ASN A 244 37.59 50.30 33.02
CA ASN A 244 36.99 48.99 33.26
C ASN A 244 36.22 48.55 32.01
N SER A 245 36.08 47.24 31.79
CA SER A 245 35.54 46.70 30.53
C SER A 245 34.54 45.59 30.78
N MET A 246 33.52 45.49 29.93
CA MET A 246 32.63 44.34 29.81
C MET A 246 32.74 43.77 28.40
N SER A 247 32.72 42.44 28.27
CA SER A 247 32.64 41.78 26.96
C SER A 247 31.46 40.82 26.92
N ARG A 248 30.81 40.74 25.76
CA ARG A 248 29.88 39.66 25.40
C ARG A 248 30.41 38.95 24.16
N ALA A 249 30.33 37.64 24.15
CA ALA A 249 30.64 36.84 22.97
C ALA A 249 29.32 36.41 22.31
N PHE A 250 29.43 35.93 21.07
CA PHE A 250 28.40 35.28 20.30
C PHE A 250 29.08 34.28 19.39
N GLU A 251 28.40 33.21 19.02
CA GLU A 251 28.91 32.21 18.09
C GLU A 251 27.85 31.86 17.05
N ILE A 252 28.30 31.55 15.86
CA ILE A 252 27.48 30.97 14.80
C ILE A 252 28.13 29.64 14.49
N LYS A 253 27.39 28.55 14.63
CA LYS A 253 27.81 27.21 14.26
C LYS A 253 27.23 26.88 12.90
N PHE A 254 28.06 26.37 11.99
CA PHE A 254 27.63 25.97 10.67
C PHE A 254 27.38 24.47 10.65
N ASP A 255 26.14 24.10 10.36
CA ASP A 255 25.74 22.72 10.14
C ASP A 255 25.21 22.62 8.71
N ASN A 256 25.96 21.93 7.85
CA ASN A 256 25.62 21.75 6.43
C ASN A 256 25.29 20.27 6.13
N VAL A 257 25.04 19.46 7.16
CA VAL A 257 24.76 18.02 6.99
C VAL A 257 23.27 17.81 7.23
N PRO A 258 22.52 17.32 6.22
CA PRO A 258 21.11 17.03 6.42
C PRO A 258 20.88 15.93 7.46
N PRO A 259 19.71 15.93 8.12
CA PRO A 259 19.27 14.81 8.93
C PRO A 259 19.44 13.46 8.23
N TYR A 260 19.58 12.42 9.04
CA TYR A 260 19.55 11.05 8.55
C TYR A 260 18.64 10.21 9.44
N HIS A 261 18.19 9.08 8.93
CA HIS A 261 17.43 8.11 9.70
C HIS A 261 18.37 6.98 10.18
N CYS A 262 18.10 6.40 11.34
CA CYS A 262 18.96 5.35 11.89
C CYS A 262 18.97 4.03 11.09
N GLN A 263 18.04 3.83 10.14
CA GLN A 263 17.93 2.56 9.39
C GLN A 263 19.07 2.38 8.36
N PRO A 264 19.38 3.34 7.46
CA PRO A 264 20.50 3.17 6.53
C PRO A 264 21.89 3.19 7.21
N VAL A 265 21.99 3.79 8.40
CA VAL A 265 23.26 3.99 9.12
C VAL A 265 23.55 2.88 10.13
N ASP A 266 22.60 2.60 11.03
CA ASP A 266 22.77 1.69 12.18
C ASP A 266 21.87 0.45 12.13
N ASN A 267 21.07 0.29 11.07
CA ASN A 267 20.10 -0.81 10.89
C ASN A 267 19.13 -0.95 12.09
N CYS A 268 18.63 0.18 12.58
CA CYS A 268 17.66 0.23 13.68
C CYS A 268 16.29 -0.33 13.27
N LYS A 269 15.45 -0.67 14.26
CA LYS A 269 14.06 -1.15 14.05
C LYS A 269 13.01 -0.03 14.02
N LEU A 270 13.43 1.23 14.03
CA LEU A 270 12.51 2.38 13.96
C LEU A 270 12.11 2.61 12.50
N THR A 271 10.94 3.21 12.30
CA THR A 271 10.35 3.39 10.97
C THR A 271 10.58 4.81 10.48
N MET A 272 11.26 4.98 9.35
CA MET A 272 11.51 6.31 8.76
C MET A 272 10.21 7.03 8.37
N LEU A 273 9.25 6.27 7.86
CA LEU A 273 7.90 6.65 7.48
C LEU A 273 7.12 5.35 7.29
N THR A 274 5.91 5.26 7.83
CA THR A 274 5.07 4.05 7.74
C THR A 274 4.91 3.57 6.31
N ASP A 275 5.08 2.27 6.10
CA ASP A 275 4.74 1.59 4.85
C ASP A 275 3.21 1.52 4.70
N ILE A 276 2.61 2.65 4.30
CA ILE A 276 1.21 2.75 3.91
C ILE A 276 1.12 2.31 2.45
N ASP A 277 0.91 1.02 2.24
CA ASP A 277 1.10 0.38 0.94
C ASP A 277 -0.21 0.38 0.12
N ILE A 278 -1.24 -0.30 0.62
CA ILE A 278 -2.55 -0.42 -0.04
C ILE A 278 -3.66 -0.21 1.00
N THR A 279 -4.69 0.58 0.67
CA THR A 279 -5.77 0.89 1.61
C THR A 279 -7.13 1.14 0.94
N LYS A 280 -8.20 0.66 1.59
CA LYS A 280 -9.61 1.01 1.29
C LYS A 280 -10.14 2.14 2.16
N LYS A 281 -9.37 2.58 3.16
CA LYS A 281 -9.84 3.51 4.19
C LYS A 281 -9.66 4.93 3.69
N VAL A 282 -10.73 5.73 3.80
CA VAL A 282 -10.68 7.17 3.56
C VAL A 282 -9.73 7.83 4.56
N GLU A 283 -9.86 7.52 5.85
CA GLU A 283 -9.01 8.03 6.91
C GLU A 283 -7.78 7.14 7.13
N ASN A 284 -6.60 7.73 7.03
CA ASN A 284 -5.32 7.05 7.16
C ASN A 284 -4.42 7.78 8.18
N THR A 285 -3.48 7.04 8.77
CA THR A 285 -2.49 7.59 9.71
C THR A 285 -1.11 7.13 9.30
N VAL A 286 -0.17 8.07 9.21
CA VAL A 286 1.26 7.79 9.06
C VAL A 286 2.00 8.15 10.35
N TYR A 287 3.07 7.41 10.62
CA TYR A 287 3.98 7.59 11.74
C TYR A 287 5.43 7.52 11.26
N TRP A 288 6.32 8.17 12.00
CA TRP A 288 7.76 8.17 11.74
C TRP A 288 8.54 8.33 13.03
N ASP A 289 9.68 7.68 13.14
CA ASP A 289 10.60 7.82 14.27
C ASP A 289 12.04 7.62 13.77
N GLY A 290 13.06 7.73 14.65
CA GLY A 290 14.44 7.37 14.32
C GLY A 290 15.23 8.39 13.49
N TRP A 291 14.67 9.59 13.26
CA TRP A 291 15.36 10.70 12.60
C TRP A 291 16.30 11.43 13.55
N ILE A 292 17.54 11.65 13.11
CA ILE A 292 18.63 12.22 13.89
C ILE A 292 19.20 13.42 13.10
N GLY A 293 19.33 14.55 13.78
CA GLY A 293 20.20 15.65 13.35
C GLY A 293 21.28 15.82 14.41
N GLU A 294 22.47 15.28 14.18
CA GLU A 294 23.50 15.09 15.23
C GLU A 294 23.88 16.39 15.94
N ASP A 295 24.02 17.50 15.20
CA ASP A 295 24.59 18.72 15.75
C ASP A 295 23.55 19.78 16.11
N SER A 296 22.61 20.03 15.21
CA SER A 296 21.56 21.02 15.40
C SER A 296 20.29 20.43 16.04
N GLY A 297 20.08 19.11 15.92
CA GLY A 297 18.85 18.43 16.28
C GLY A 297 17.73 18.67 15.26
N ILE A 298 16.72 17.80 15.26
CA ILE A 298 15.52 18.00 14.44
C ILE A 298 14.74 19.23 14.94
N ALA A 299 14.33 20.09 14.02
CA ALA A 299 13.46 21.24 14.28
C ALA A 299 11.99 20.87 14.11
N LYS A 300 11.65 20.30 12.94
CA LYS A 300 10.28 19.97 12.54
C LYS A 300 10.28 18.91 11.45
N TYR A 301 9.10 18.37 11.19
CA TYR A 301 8.79 17.53 10.05
C TYR A 301 7.77 18.24 9.16
N GLU A 302 7.94 18.14 7.85
CA GLU A 302 6.98 18.62 6.86
C GLU A 302 6.46 17.40 6.10
N LEU A 303 5.15 17.16 6.12
CA LEU A 303 4.53 16.04 5.44
C LEU A 303 3.70 16.55 4.28
N GLU A 304 3.98 16.06 3.08
CA GLU A 304 3.26 16.41 1.86
C GLU A 304 2.75 15.14 1.18
N ILE A 305 1.50 15.16 0.72
CA ILE A 305 0.90 14.04 -0.01
C ILE A 305 0.44 14.54 -1.37
N PHE A 306 0.88 13.84 -2.40
CA PHE A 306 0.59 14.17 -3.78
C PHE A 306 -0.24 13.06 -4.43
N SER A 307 -1.28 13.44 -5.17
CA SER A 307 -1.92 12.54 -6.13
C SER A 307 -0.99 12.35 -7.33
N MET A 308 -1.00 11.16 -7.90
CA MET A 308 -0.22 10.82 -9.08
C MET A 308 -1.11 10.82 -10.34
N LYS A 309 -0.51 11.10 -11.49
CA LYS A 309 -1.16 10.96 -12.81
C LYS A 309 -0.29 10.14 -13.75
N SER A 310 -0.94 9.46 -14.69
CA SER A 310 -0.25 8.70 -15.72
C SER A 310 0.25 9.60 -16.85
N VAL A 311 1.52 9.44 -17.22
CA VAL A 311 2.14 10.06 -18.40
C VAL A 311 2.99 9.01 -19.10
N GLY A 312 2.52 8.53 -20.26
CA GLY A 312 3.14 7.38 -20.92
C GLY A 312 2.98 6.11 -20.09
N ASN A 313 4.11 5.46 -19.77
CA ASN A 313 4.16 4.23 -18.98
C ASN A 313 4.56 4.46 -17.50
N GLU A 314 4.61 5.72 -17.07
CA GLU A 314 5.00 6.07 -15.70
C GLU A 314 3.94 6.96 -15.02
N LEU A 315 3.94 6.91 -13.70
CA LEU A 315 3.18 7.79 -12.82
C LEU A 315 4.08 8.93 -12.37
N ILE A 316 3.61 10.16 -12.56
CA ILE A 316 4.28 11.38 -12.10
C ILE A 316 3.41 12.10 -11.09
N ILE A 317 4.02 12.97 -10.29
CA ILE A 317 3.28 13.83 -9.36
C ILE A 317 2.33 14.75 -10.13
N ASP A 318 1.08 14.85 -9.66
CA ASP A 318 0.06 15.74 -10.21
C ASP A 318 -0.23 16.93 -9.30
N LYS A 319 -0.91 16.67 -8.18
CA LYS A 319 -1.41 17.73 -7.28
C LYS A 319 -1.10 17.38 -5.84
N ARG A 320 -0.68 18.39 -5.09
CA ARG A 320 -0.62 18.31 -3.63
C ARG A 320 -2.03 18.29 -3.08
N ILE A 321 -2.36 17.26 -2.32
CA ILE A 321 -3.69 17.09 -1.70
C ILE A 321 -3.68 17.32 -0.20
N PHE A 322 -2.50 17.25 0.43
CA PHE A 322 -2.32 17.45 1.85
C PHE A 322 -0.91 17.98 2.12
N ASP A 323 -0.80 18.93 3.04
CA ASP A 323 0.46 19.42 3.59
C ASP A 323 0.31 19.85 5.04
N THR A 324 1.35 19.61 5.84
CA THR A 324 1.41 20.09 7.22
C THR A 324 2.83 20.16 7.73
N GLU A 325 3.07 21.04 8.71
CA GLU A 325 4.30 21.09 9.49
C GLU A 325 4.01 20.68 10.93
N THR A 326 4.83 19.82 11.50
CA THR A 326 4.61 19.32 12.87
C THR A 326 5.91 18.94 13.57
N THR A 327 5.87 18.95 14.90
CA THR A 327 6.91 18.35 15.76
C THR A 327 6.49 16.97 16.28
N LEU A 328 5.26 16.55 16.00
CA LEU A 328 4.76 15.23 16.32
C LEU A 328 5.35 14.18 15.38
N LYS A 329 5.28 12.92 15.81
CA LYS A 329 5.80 11.74 15.10
C LYS A 329 4.72 10.96 14.33
N SER A 330 3.56 11.58 14.15
CA SER A 330 2.41 10.96 13.49
C SER A 330 1.48 12.02 12.94
N GLN A 331 0.79 11.69 11.85
CA GLN A 331 -0.20 12.56 11.23
C GLN A 331 -1.34 11.75 10.59
N GLN A 332 -2.56 12.24 10.78
CA GLN A 332 -3.76 11.73 10.11
C GLN A 332 -4.08 12.54 8.86
N PHE A 333 -4.58 11.86 7.84
CA PHE A 333 -5.02 12.48 6.59
C PHE A 333 -6.12 11.65 5.92
N ASN A 334 -6.90 12.30 5.04
CA ASN A 334 -8.00 11.66 4.33
C ASN A 334 -7.73 11.61 2.82
N LEU A 335 -8.09 10.49 2.20
CA LEU A 335 -8.07 10.30 0.75
C LEU A 335 -9.50 10.13 0.25
N THR A 336 -9.90 10.94 -0.72
CA THR A 336 -11.30 11.00 -1.21
C THR A 336 -11.47 10.57 -2.65
N ILE A 337 -10.38 10.42 -3.39
CA ILE A 337 -10.39 10.06 -4.82
C ILE A 337 -9.51 8.83 -4.98
N PRO A 338 -10.03 7.70 -5.47
CA PRO A 338 -9.16 6.55 -5.70
C PRO A 338 -8.05 6.86 -6.72
N GLY A 339 -6.86 6.36 -6.43
CA GLY A 339 -5.65 6.76 -7.11
C GLY A 339 -4.39 6.26 -6.44
N VAL A 340 -3.26 6.52 -7.09
CA VAL A 340 -1.94 6.35 -6.50
C VAL A 340 -1.50 7.66 -5.90
N TYR A 341 -0.88 7.59 -4.72
CA TYR A 341 -0.37 8.75 -4.01
C TYR A 341 1.09 8.56 -3.62
N SER A 342 1.80 9.69 -3.56
CA SER A 342 3.16 9.79 -3.04
C SER A 342 3.13 10.59 -1.74
N VAL A 343 3.50 9.95 -0.63
CA VAL A 343 3.65 10.54 0.69
C VAL A 343 5.11 10.87 0.89
N ILE A 344 5.41 12.15 1.08
CA ILE A 344 6.77 12.67 1.21
C ILE A 344 6.91 13.31 2.58
N LEU A 345 7.83 12.79 3.38
CA LEU A 345 8.21 13.35 4.67
C LEU A 345 9.56 14.05 4.53
N ALA A 346 9.61 15.33 4.88
CA ALA A 346 10.85 16.09 5.04
C ALA A 346 11.20 16.19 6.52
N ALA A 347 12.35 15.64 6.92
CA ALA A 347 12.95 15.90 8.21
C ALA A 347 13.84 17.15 8.10
N VAL A 348 13.51 18.18 8.88
CA VAL A 348 14.20 19.49 8.86
C VAL A 348 14.93 19.67 10.18
N ASP A 349 16.24 19.91 10.13
CA ASP A 349 17.02 20.24 11.32
C ASP A 349 16.90 21.72 11.72
N LYS A 350 17.51 22.11 12.85
CA LYS A 350 17.48 23.52 13.30
C LYS A 350 18.39 24.45 12.51
N ALA A 351 19.29 23.92 11.68
CA ALA A 351 20.09 24.70 10.75
C ALA A 351 19.38 24.91 9.39
N GLY A 352 18.27 24.21 9.15
CA GLY A 352 17.47 24.29 7.93
C GLY A 352 17.85 23.25 6.87
N ASN A 353 18.73 22.28 7.17
CA ASN A 353 19.00 21.20 6.24
C ASN A 353 17.84 20.21 6.21
N ILE A 354 17.58 19.64 5.03
CA ILE A 354 16.40 18.82 4.76
C ILE A 354 16.82 17.46 4.23
N ARG A 355 16.23 16.39 4.78
CA ARG A 355 16.26 15.04 4.21
C ARG A 355 14.85 14.56 3.94
N LEU A 356 14.63 13.99 2.76
CA LEU A 356 13.34 13.48 2.34
C LEU A 356 13.25 11.96 2.53
N ALA A 357 12.07 11.46 2.81
CA ALA A 357 11.68 10.06 2.70
C ALA A 357 10.34 9.94 1.98
N ARG A 358 10.17 8.92 1.14
CA ARG A 358 8.96 8.72 0.34
C ARG A 358 8.34 7.35 0.59
N ARG A 359 7.01 7.32 0.63
CA ARG A 359 6.19 6.10 0.54
C ARG A 359 5.09 6.27 -0.50
N CYS A 360 4.82 5.23 -1.25
CA CYS A 360 3.83 5.20 -2.31
C CYS A 360 2.66 4.34 -1.88
N LEU A 361 1.44 4.78 -2.16
CA LEU A 361 0.25 4.05 -1.75
C LEU A 361 -0.81 3.98 -2.85
N ILE A 362 -1.55 2.88 -2.89
CA ILE A 362 -2.77 2.75 -3.69
C ILE A 362 -3.97 2.89 -2.76
N PHE A 363 -4.83 3.87 -3.05
CA PHE A 363 -6.10 4.03 -2.38
C PHE A 363 -7.24 3.72 -3.35
N ASP A 364 -8.13 2.82 -2.93
CA ASP A 364 -9.38 2.59 -3.62
C ASP A 364 -10.46 2.07 -2.66
N ASP A 365 -11.54 2.80 -2.55
CA ASP A 365 -12.66 2.50 -1.66
C ASP A 365 -13.93 2.04 -2.41
N ASN A 366 -13.93 2.09 -3.75
CA ASN A 366 -15.17 1.94 -4.52
C ASN A 366 -15.05 1.37 -5.93
N SER A 367 -13.92 0.77 -6.32
CA SER A 367 -13.85 0.11 -7.63
C SER A 367 -14.45 -1.29 -7.62
N GLU A 368 -14.77 -1.75 -8.83
CA GLU A 368 -15.32 -3.07 -9.10
C GLU A 368 -14.44 -3.77 -10.14
N VAL A 369 -14.20 -5.06 -9.92
CA VAL A 369 -13.61 -5.94 -10.94
C VAL A 369 -14.71 -6.31 -11.93
N SER A 370 -14.41 -6.22 -13.22
CA SER A 370 -15.37 -6.38 -14.31
C SER A 370 -14.84 -7.34 -15.38
N THR A 371 -15.70 -7.76 -16.30
CA THR A 371 -15.32 -8.62 -17.43
C THR A 371 -15.06 -7.83 -18.70
N VAL A 372 -14.08 -8.27 -19.49
CA VAL A 372 -13.76 -7.67 -20.80
C VAL A 372 -14.70 -8.22 -21.87
N HIS A 373 -15.25 -7.33 -22.70
CA HIS A 373 -16.13 -7.70 -23.81
C HIS A 373 -15.41 -8.65 -24.81
N ASN A 374 -16.14 -9.63 -25.35
CA ASN A 374 -15.61 -10.69 -26.24
C ASN A 374 -14.62 -11.69 -25.62
N THR A 375 -14.41 -11.65 -24.31
CA THR A 375 -13.70 -12.73 -23.60
C THR A 375 -14.71 -13.66 -22.94
N ASN A 376 -14.35 -14.94 -22.78
CA ASN A 376 -15.24 -15.97 -22.24
C ASN A 376 -14.52 -16.80 -21.20
N LEU A 377 -15.18 -17.07 -20.07
CA LEU A 377 -14.78 -18.12 -19.14
C LEU A 377 -15.21 -19.45 -19.76
N LYS A 378 -14.25 -20.29 -20.13
CA LYS A 378 -14.52 -21.55 -20.84
C LYS A 378 -13.69 -22.71 -20.31
N THR A 379 -14.25 -23.90 -20.42
CA THR A 379 -13.54 -25.15 -20.16
C THR A 379 -12.82 -25.57 -21.44
N ARG A 380 -11.58 -25.10 -21.63
CA ARG A 380 -10.76 -25.32 -22.84
C ARG A 380 -10.57 -26.80 -23.20
N SER A 381 -10.60 -27.71 -22.21
CA SER A 381 -10.53 -29.16 -22.43
C SER A 381 -11.84 -29.79 -22.95
N ALA A 382 -12.97 -29.08 -22.83
CA ALA A 382 -14.27 -29.54 -23.33
C ALA A 382 -14.41 -29.32 -24.85
N SER A 383 -15.34 -30.04 -25.47
CA SER A 383 -15.54 -30.04 -26.91
C SER A 383 -16.01 -28.67 -27.45
N PRO A 384 -15.28 -28.05 -28.40
CA PRO A 384 -15.67 -26.78 -29.00
C PRO A 384 -17.04 -26.83 -29.73
N SER A 385 -17.42 -27.99 -30.31
CA SER A 385 -18.71 -28.15 -31.00
C SER A 385 -19.90 -28.02 -30.05
N THR A 386 -19.68 -28.23 -28.76
CA THR A 386 -20.71 -28.12 -27.72
C THR A 386 -20.69 -26.78 -26.98
N ASN A 387 -20.00 -25.79 -27.55
CA ASN A 387 -19.71 -24.52 -26.87
C ASN A 387 -18.98 -24.71 -25.53
N TYR A 388 -18.06 -25.68 -25.46
CA TYR A 388 -17.23 -26.01 -24.30
C TYR A 388 -18.01 -26.50 -23.06
N LEU A 389 -19.19 -27.11 -23.26
CA LEU A 389 -20.02 -27.63 -22.16
C LEU A 389 -19.79 -29.12 -21.88
N TRP A 390 -19.38 -29.92 -22.89
CA TRP A 390 -19.26 -31.38 -22.77
C TRP A 390 -17.85 -31.90 -22.99
N GLN A 391 -17.42 -32.87 -22.16
CA GLN A 391 -16.13 -33.54 -22.30
C GLN A 391 -16.30 -35.07 -22.26
N GLN A 392 -15.69 -35.77 -23.22
CA GLN A 392 -15.87 -37.22 -23.45
C GLN A 392 -14.82 -38.13 -22.79
N ASN A 393 -13.82 -37.57 -22.09
CA ASN A 393 -12.73 -38.34 -21.49
C ASN A 393 -12.55 -38.01 -20.00
N HIS A 394 -12.06 -38.98 -19.21
CA HIS A 394 -11.55 -38.79 -17.84
C HIS A 394 -10.26 -37.93 -17.78
N GLY A 395 -10.00 -37.16 -18.84
CA GLY A 395 -8.84 -36.30 -18.94
C GLY A 395 -8.93 -35.12 -17.97
N PRO A 396 -7.79 -34.48 -17.71
CA PRO A 396 -7.77 -33.31 -16.85
C PRO A 396 -8.61 -32.17 -17.43
N VAL A 397 -9.31 -31.45 -16.55
CA VAL A 397 -10.18 -30.34 -16.91
C VAL A 397 -9.37 -29.06 -16.90
N THR A 398 -9.28 -28.39 -18.04
CA THR A 398 -8.57 -27.11 -18.16
C THR A 398 -9.56 -25.97 -18.31
N ILE A 399 -9.56 -25.09 -17.33
CA ILE A 399 -10.41 -23.89 -17.29
C ILE A 399 -9.55 -22.70 -17.71
N ASP A 400 -10.12 -21.83 -18.54
CA ASP A 400 -9.42 -20.74 -19.20
C ASP A 400 -10.21 -19.43 -19.09
N TRP A 401 -9.54 -18.38 -18.61
CA TRP A 401 -10.07 -17.03 -18.41
C TRP A 401 -9.11 -15.96 -18.95
N GLU A 402 -8.42 -16.30 -20.03
CA GLU A 402 -7.50 -15.40 -20.74
C GLU A 402 -8.13 -14.03 -20.99
N ASN A 403 -7.48 -13.01 -20.44
CA ASN A 403 -7.84 -11.59 -20.50
C ASN A 403 -9.27 -11.25 -20.02
N ARG A 404 -9.90 -12.13 -19.23
CA ARG A 404 -11.30 -11.96 -18.84
C ARG A 404 -11.54 -10.86 -17.83
N TYR A 405 -10.72 -10.79 -16.78
CA TYR A 405 -10.97 -9.94 -15.63
C TYR A 405 -10.15 -8.65 -15.70
N ILE A 406 -10.79 -7.52 -15.44
CA ILE A 406 -10.16 -6.21 -15.44
C ILE A 406 -10.80 -5.29 -14.38
N ASN A 407 -9.96 -4.58 -13.63
CA ASN A 407 -10.40 -3.37 -12.93
C ASN A 407 -10.17 -2.17 -13.86
N THR A 408 -11.24 -1.69 -14.49
CA THR A 408 -11.18 -0.61 -15.50
C THR A 408 -10.58 0.67 -14.92
N LYS A 409 -10.80 0.95 -13.64
CA LYS A 409 -10.28 2.15 -12.97
C LYS A 409 -8.77 2.08 -12.78
N HIS A 410 -8.27 0.94 -12.29
CA HIS A 410 -6.83 0.71 -12.12
C HIS A 410 -6.11 0.69 -13.46
N HIS A 411 -6.71 0.05 -14.46
CA HIS A 411 -6.15 -0.04 -15.81
C HIS A 411 -6.04 1.34 -16.47
N ASN A 412 -7.14 2.11 -16.50
CA ASN A 412 -7.15 3.45 -17.11
C ASN A 412 -6.28 4.45 -16.32
N GLY A 413 -6.29 4.36 -14.99
CA GLY A 413 -5.47 5.18 -14.11
C GLY A 413 -4.01 4.77 -14.02
N LYS A 414 -3.63 3.62 -14.63
CA LYS A 414 -2.29 3.02 -14.58
C LYS A 414 -1.75 2.87 -13.16
N TYR A 415 -2.56 2.41 -12.21
CA TYR A 415 -2.19 2.35 -10.79
C TYR A 415 -0.99 1.43 -10.50
N LEU A 416 -0.73 0.51 -11.41
CA LEU A 416 0.35 -0.48 -11.33
C LEU A 416 1.61 -0.05 -12.08
N ALA A 417 1.61 1.08 -12.78
CA ALA A 417 2.78 1.56 -13.50
C ALA A 417 3.94 1.93 -12.55
N GLY A 418 5.15 2.04 -13.12
CA GLY A 418 6.31 2.57 -12.40
C GLY A 418 6.09 4.03 -12.02
N ILE A 419 6.66 4.47 -10.91
CA ILE A 419 6.60 5.85 -10.42
C ILE A 419 7.94 6.52 -10.69
N GLN A 420 7.89 7.72 -11.25
CA GLN A 420 9.08 8.49 -11.56
C GLN A 420 9.88 8.87 -10.30
N ASP A 421 11.20 8.95 -10.43
CA ASP A 421 12.10 9.43 -9.40
C ASP A 421 11.71 10.84 -8.90
N TYR A 422 11.79 11.05 -7.59
CA TYR A 422 11.55 12.35 -6.98
C TYR A 422 12.86 13.13 -6.84
N HIS A 423 12.90 14.35 -7.37
CA HIS A 423 14.10 15.17 -7.34
C HIS A 423 14.52 15.53 -5.91
N GLY A 424 15.78 15.25 -5.55
CA GLY A 424 16.33 15.55 -4.22
C GLY A 424 16.04 14.49 -3.14
N LEU A 425 15.44 13.36 -3.52
CA LEU A 425 15.29 12.19 -2.67
C LEU A 425 16.48 11.24 -2.87
N ASP A 426 17.11 10.82 -1.77
CA ASP A 426 18.17 9.82 -1.82
C ASP A 426 17.56 8.42 -1.96
N PRO A 427 18.13 7.52 -2.80
CA PRO A 427 17.53 6.21 -3.07
C PRO A 427 17.29 5.34 -1.83
N GLU A 428 18.11 5.46 -0.80
CA GLU A 428 17.97 4.67 0.45
C GLU A 428 16.78 5.11 1.33
N TYR A 429 16.21 6.29 1.08
CA TYR A 429 15.02 6.83 1.74
C TYR A 429 13.75 6.74 0.88
N ASP A 430 13.89 6.17 -0.32
CA ASP A 430 12.78 5.96 -1.23
C ASP A 430 12.06 4.63 -0.93
N ASP A 431 10.93 4.42 -1.62
CA ASP A 431 10.08 3.27 -1.41
C ASP A 431 10.54 2.05 -2.24
N HIS A 432 11.02 1.03 -1.52
CA HIS A 432 11.53 -0.23 -2.08
C HIS A 432 10.93 -1.48 -1.42
N TYR A 433 10.02 -1.33 -0.47
CA TYR A 433 9.52 -2.44 0.36
C TYR A 433 7.99 -2.44 0.38
N GLY A 434 7.40 -3.64 0.35
CA GLY A 434 5.95 -3.80 0.22
C GLY A 434 5.54 -4.19 -1.20
N ILE A 435 4.24 -4.13 -1.46
CA ILE A 435 3.56 -4.46 -2.71
C ILE A 435 3.66 -3.27 -3.68
N ARG A 436 3.32 -2.05 -3.24
CA ARG A 436 3.43 -0.79 -3.98
C ARG A 436 4.72 -0.08 -3.62
N THR A 437 5.73 -0.31 -4.46
CA THR A 437 7.00 0.45 -4.43
C THR A 437 7.03 1.48 -5.56
N THR A 438 8.18 2.09 -5.79
CA THR A 438 8.40 2.93 -6.99
C THR A 438 8.42 2.13 -8.29
N LYS A 439 8.72 0.84 -8.25
CA LYS A 439 8.77 -0.02 -9.44
C LYS A 439 7.36 -0.32 -9.95
N HIS A 440 7.27 -0.70 -11.23
CA HIS A 440 6.01 -1.20 -11.77
C HIS A 440 5.61 -2.49 -11.04
N ILE A 441 4.31 -2.68 -10.90
CA ILE A 441 3.70 -3.90 -10.41
C ILE A 441 3.18 -4.65 -11.61
N ASP A 442 3.90 -5.72 -11.89
CA ASP A 442 3.56 -6.78 -12.80
C ASP A 442 2.07 -7.20 -12.72
N ASN A 443 1.39 -7.35 -13.88
CA ASN A 443 -0.01 -7.76 -13.93
C ASN A 443 -0.34 -8.55 -15.21
N VAL A 444 -1.50 -9.19 -15.24
CA VAL A 444 -1.82 -10.14 -16.32
C VAL A 444 -2.03 -9.45 -17.69
N GLN A 445 -2.40 -8.18 -17.71
CA GLN A 445 -2.65 -7.42 -18.94
C GLN A 445 -1.48 -6.49 -19.33
N ASP A 446 -0.41 -6.44 -18.55
CA ASP A 446 0.83 -5.69 -18.81
C ASP A 446 1.99 -6.66 -18.55
N ASP A 447 2.55 -7.20 -19.64
CA ASP A 447 3.57 -8.26 -19.70
C ASP A 447 4.50 -8.36 -18.47
N GLN A 448 4.49 -9.55 -17.85
CA GLN A 448 5.32 -10.06 -16.71
C GLN A 448 4.65 -9.94 -15.32
N GLY A 449 4.55 -11.11 -14.63
CA GLY A 449 4.84 -11.44 -13.21
C GLY A 449 4.11 -11.00 -11.92
N GLY A 450 2.81 -10.71 -11.81
CA GLY A 450 2.18 -10.16 -10.58
C GLY A 450 1.72 -11.18 -9.53
N SER A 451 1.95 -10.85 -8.24
CA SER A 451 1.59 -11.69 -7.09
C SER A 451 0.22 -11.43 -6.49
N THR A 452 -0.50 -12.50 -6.15
CA THR A 452 -1.77 -12.43 -5.40
C THR A 452 -1.52 -12.33 -3.90
N ILE A 453 -2.21 -11.42 -3.21
CA ILE A 453 -2.42 -11.52 -1.76
C ILE A 453 -3.25 -12.79 -1.53
N GLN A 454 -2.77 -13.66 -0.63
CA GLN A 454 -3.45 -14.92 -0.29
C GLN A 454 -4.74 -14.60 0.50
N PRO A 455 -5.94 -14.85 -0.02
CA PRO A 455 -7.14 -14.82 0.79
C PRO A 455 -7.13 -16.04 1.72
N THR A 456 -7.57 -15.89 2.96
CA THR A 456 -7.69 -16.96 3.95
C THR A 456 -8.92 -17.86 3.74
N ASP A 457 -9.44 -17.96 2.51
CA ASP A 457 -10.60 -18.78 2.19
C ASP A 457 -10.14 -20.21 1.84
N THR A 458 -10.39 -21.16 2.73
CA THR A 458 -9.93 -22.55 2.59
C THR A 458 -10.61 -23.31 1.46
N ASP A 459 -11.69 -22.76 0.90
CA ASP A 459 -12.50 -23.41 -0.13
C ASP A 459 -12.00 -23.15 -1.55
N PHE A 460 -11.07 -22.19 -1.74
CA PHE A 460 -10.50 -21.83 -3.03
C PHE A 460 -9.03 -22.20 -3.13
N THR A 461 -8.64 -22.82 -4.25
CA THR A 461 -7.22 -23.03 -4.58
C THR A 461 -6.68 -21.82 -5.30
N THR A 462 -5.67 -21.14 -4.75
CA THR A 462 -5.02 -20.00 -5.40
C THR A 462 -4.22 -20.49 -6.60
N THR A 463 -4.60 -20.03 -7.80
CA THR A 463 -3.78 -20.19 -9.00
C THR A 463 -2.54 -19.30 -8.87
N GLY A 464 -1.38 -19.82 -9.31
CA GLY A 464 -0.13 -19.05 -9.28
C GLY A 464 -0.27 -17.66 -9.91
N ASN A 465 0.53 -16.74 -9.39
CA ASN A 465 0.74 -15.36 -9.80
C ASN A 465 0.68 -15.17 -11.33
N LEU A 466 -0.47 -14.69 -11.83
CA LEU A 466 -0.84 -14.43 -13.25
C LEU A 466 -1.32 -15.57 -14.14
N ASN A 467 -1.48 -16.80 -13.65
CA ASN A 467 -2.02 -17.85 -14.51
C ASN A 467 -3.47 -17.52 -14.92
N GLN A 468 -3.71 -17.46 -16.23
CA GLN A 468 -5.05 -17.29 -16.81
C GLN A 468 -5.74 -18.61 -17.14
N SER A 469 -5.15 -19.72 -16.72
CA SER A 469 -5.74 -21.04 -16.82
C SER A 469 -5.30 -21.92 -15.66
N ILE A 470 -6.13 -22.90 -15.33
CA ILE A 470 -5.80 -23.97 -14.40
C ILE A 470 -6.24 -25.29 -14.99
N THR A 471 -5.39 -26.29 -14.80
CA THR A 471 -5.70 -27.68 -15.12
C THR A 471 -5.88 -28.44 -13.81
N ILE A 472 -7.05 -29.04 -13.63
CA ILE A 472 -7.36 -29.88 -12.48
C ILE A 472 -7.62 -31.31 -12.96
N SER A 473 -7.43 -32.29 -12.08
CA SER A 473 -7.66 -33.71 -12.38
C SER A 473 -8.64 -34.30 -11.37
N PRO A 474 -9.95 -33.96 -11.46
CA PRO A 474 -10.95 -34.51 -10.57
C PRO A 474 -11.13 -36.02 -10.83
N THR A 475 -11.47 -36.78 -9.78
CA THR A 475 -11.88 -38.17 -9.93
C THR A 475 -13.38 -38.18 -10.22
N LEU A 476 -13.75 -38.50 -11.47
CA LEU A 476 -15.12 -38.39 -11.96
C LEU A 476 -15.66 -39.75 -12.44
N GLN A 477 -16.95 -39.95 -12.21
CA GLN A 477 -17.76 -41.03 -12.77
C GLN A 477 -18.50 -40.54 -14.02
N ASP A 478 -19.02 -41.48 -14.81
CA ASP A 478 -19.82 -41.17 -15.98
C ASP A 478 -21.13 -40.48 -15.58
N GLY A 479 -21.50 -39.41 -16.29
CA GLY A 479 -22.63 -38.54 -15.96
C GLY A 479 -22.36 -37.44 -14.93
N ASP A 480 -21.16 -37.35 -14.37
CA ASP A 480 -20.82 -36.32 -13.39
C ASP A 480 -20.90 -34.91 -14.00
N THR A 481 -21.32 -33.95 -13.18
CA THR A 481 -21.35 -32.53 -13.52
C THR A 481 -20.41 -31.79 -12.57
N VAL A 482 -19.48 -31.02 -13.15
CA VAL A 482 -18.54 -30.23 -12.35
C VAL A 482 -18.79 -28.74 -12.60
N LYS A 483 -19.01 -28.01 -11.51
CA LYS A 483 -19.14 -26.55 -11.54
C LYS A 483 -17.91 -25.91 -10.90
N PHE A 484 -17.28 -25.02 -11.64
CA PHE A 484 -16.11 -24.26 -11.21
C PHE A 484 -16.47 -22.85 -10.88
N TYR A 485 -15.88 -22.35 -9.80
CA TYR A 485 -15.99 -20.95 -9.38
C TYR A 485 -14.62 -20.30 -9.52
N ILE A 486 -14.58 -19.14 -10.16
CA ILE A 486 -13.39 -18.31 -10.27
C ILE A 486 -13.68 -16.99 -9.59
N ARG A 487 -12.79 -16.63 -8.66
CA ARG A 487 -12.83 -15.35 -7.96
C ARG A 487 -11.58 -14.55 -8.32
N ALA A 488 -11.77 -13.48 -9.07
CA ALA A 488 -10.69 -12.60 -9.51
C ALA A 488 -10.61 -11.39 -8.58
N TYR A 489 -9.47 -11.21 -7.90
CA TYR A 489 -9.19 -10.10 -7.01
C TYR A 489 -8.39 -9.01 -7.73
N ASP A 490 -8.65 -7.74 -7.40
CA ASP A 490 -7.73 -6.65 -7.72
C ASP A 490 -6.69 -6.46 -6.61
N ILE A 491 -5.79 -5.48 -6.81
CA ILE A 491 -4.68 -5.21 -5.88
C ILE A 491 -5.16 -4.70 -4.50
N VAL A 492 -6.38 -4.18 -4.42
CA VAL A 492 -6.96 -3.67 -3.18
C VAL A 492 -7.96 -4.67 -2.62
N ASP A 493 -7.99 -5.93 -3.05
CA ASP A 493 -8.93 -6.98 -2.57
C ASP A 493 -10.42 -6.71 -2.87
N PHE A 494 -10.79 -5.94 -3.90
CA PHE A 494 -12.12 -6.08 -4.50
C PHE A 494 -12.12 -7.27 -5.44
N TYR A 495 -13.26 -7.95 -5.59
CA TYR A 495 -13.32 -9.16 -6.41
C TYR A 495 -14.61 -9.29 -7.21
N LEU A 496 -14.51 -10.05 -8.30
CA LEU A 496 -15.64 -10.57 -9.06
C LEU A 496 -15.60 -12.09 -9.02
N GLU A 497 -16.76 -12.71 -8.80
CA GLU A 497 -16.92 -14.16 -8.86
C GLU A 497 -17.77 -14.56 -10.07
N GLU A 498 -17.28 -15.53 -10.83
CA GLU A 498 -18.02 -16.17 -11.92
C GLU A 498 -17.94 -17.68 -11.81
N SER A 499 -18.81 -18.39 -12.52
CA SER A 499 -18.78 -19.84 -12.56
C SER A 499 -19.00 -20.38 -13.96
N THR A 500 -18.47 -21.56 -14.22
CA THR A 500 -18.73 -22.34 -15.43
C THR A 500 -18.99 -23.79 -15.07
N THR A 501 -19.79 -24.47 -15.88
CA THR A 501 -20.19 -25.87 -15.66
C THR A 501 -19.74 -26.71 -16.84
N VAL A 502 -19.19 -27.88 -16.57
CA VAL A 502 -18.86 -28.90 -17.56
C VAL A 502 -19.56 -30.20 -17.20
N TYR A 503 -20.10 -30.87 -18.21
CA TYR A 503 -20.77 -32.16 -18.11
C TYR A 503 -19.87 -33.25 -18.71
N PHE A 504 -19.81 -34.39 -18.04
CA PHE A 504 -19.05 -35.56 -18.50
C PHE A 504 -20.00 -36.64 -18.98
N ASP A 505 -19.79 -37.05 -20.22
CA ASP A 505 -20.44 -38.23 -20.77
C ASP A 505 -19.44 -39.03 -21.59
N MET A 506 -19.18 -40.23 -21.11
CA MET A 506 -18.23 -41.18 -21.66
C MET A 506 -18.92 -42.38 -22.30
N SER A 507 -20.25 -42.46 -22.15
CA SER A 507 -21.06 -43.50 -22.77
C SER A 507 -21.46 -43.11 -24.19
N PRO A 508 -21.42 -44.05 -25.16
CA PRO A 508 -22.06 -43.82 -26.44
C PRO A 508 -23.58 -43.96 -26.30
N PRO A 509 -24.36 -43.36 -27.22
CA PRO A 509 -25.81 -43.55 -27.25
C PRO A 509 -26.15 -45.04 -27.50
N VAL A 510 -27.22 -45.50 -26.86
CA VAL A 510 -27.72 -46.88 -26.97
C VAL A 510 -28.93 -46.91 -27.90
N ILE A 511 -28.89 -47.81 -28.89
CA ILE A 511 -30.02 -48.13 -29.77
C ILE A 511 -30.39 -49.60 -29.57
N LYS A 512 -31.67 -49.89 -29.36
CA LYS A 512 -32.18 -51.25 -29.19
C LYS A 512 -33.65 -51.35 -29.57
N ASP A 513 -34.15 -52.58 -29.60
CA ASP A 513 -35.57 -52.87 -29.86
C ASP A 513 -36.08 -52.25 -31.17
N LEU A 514 -35.27 -52.30 -32.23
CA LEU A 514 -35.67 -51.90 -33.59
C LEU A 514 -36.50 -53.02 -34.22
N TRP A 515 -37.77 -52.77 -34.54
CA TRP A 515 -38.69 -53.76 -35.12
C TRP A 515 -39.67 -53.14 -36.12
N LEU A 516 -40.22 -53.98 -37.00
CA LEU A 516 -41.40 -53.67 -37.81
C LEU A 516 -42.68 -54.12 -37.07
N THR A 517 -43.65 -53.22 -36.92
CA THR A 517 -44.86 -53.46 -36.11
C THR A 517 -46.16 -53.18 -36.87
N LYS A 518 -47.22 -53.92 -36.53
CA LYS A 518 -48.61 -53.75 -37.00
C LYS A 518 -49.54 -54.05 -35.82
N GLY A 519 -50.10 -53.00 -35.21
CA GLY A 519 -50.79 -53.12 -33.92
C GLY A 519 -49.82 -53.54 -32.81
N ASP A 520 -50.17 -54.54 -32.00
CA ASP A 520 -49.32 -55.03 -30.90
C ASP A 520 -48.30 -56.12 -31.33
N LYS A 521 -48.38 -56.62 -32.57
CA LYS A 521 -47.50 -57.67 -33.08
C LYS A 521 -46.19 -57.07 -33.62
N VAL A 522 -45.06 -57.66 -33.23
CA VAL A 522 -43.69 -57.26 -33.59
C VAL A 522 -43.04 -58.30 -34.51
N ASP A 523 -41.94 -57.95 -35.19
CA ASP A 523 -41.15 -58.89 -36.01
C ASP A 523 -41.97 -59.50 -37.16
N LEU A 524 -42.54 -58.64 -38.01
CA LEU A 524 -43.42 -59.02 -39.12
C LEU A 524 -42.68 -59.05 -40.45
N ALA A 525 -43.05 -59.98 -41.32
CA ALA A 525 -42.70 -59.94 -42.74
C ALA A 525 -43.72 -59.07 -43.51
N VAL A 526 -43.30 -58.53 -44.65
CA VAL A 526 -44.10 -57.59 -45.44
C VAL A 526 -44.79 -58.33 -46.57
N HIS A 527 -46.13 -58.33 -46.60
CA HIS A 527 -46.90 -59.04 -47.61
C HIS A 527 -46.79 -58.44 -49.05
N GLY A 528 -46.25 -57.23 -49.16
CA GLY A 528 -45.95 -56.55 -50.40
C GLY A 528 -45.72 -55.06 -50.17
N PHE A 529 -45.17 -54.36 -51.15
CA PHE A 529 -44.79 -52.94 -51.00
C PHE A 529 -45.97 -52.02 -50.65
N GLN A 530 -47.19 -52.39 -51.07
CA GLN A 530 -48.44 -51.68 -50.77
C GLN A 530 -48.93 -51.87 -49.35
N ASP A 531 -48.34 -52.77 -48.57
CA ASP A 531 -48.65 -52.95 -47.15
C ASP A 531 -47.63 -52.24 -46.25
N PHE A 532 -46.56 -51.69 -46.82
CA PHE A 532 -45.53 -50.97 -46.07
C PHE A 532 -46.08 -49.67 -45.45
N ASP A 533 -47.06 -49.04 -46.09
CA ASP A 533 -47.79 -47.87 -45.56
C ASP A 533 -48.68 -48.19 -44.34
N LYS A 534 -48.98 -49.47 -44.12
CA LYS A 534 -49.74 -49.99 -42.97
C LYS A 534 -48.85 -50.42 -41.80
N LEU A 535 -47.53 -50.41 -41.97
CA LEU A 535 -46.55 -50.83 -40.96
C LEU A 535 -45.86 -49.63 -40.32
N VAL A 536 -45.29 -49.83 -39.14
CA VAL A 536 -44.51 -48.83 -38.42
C VAL A 536 -43.15 -49.42 -38.07
N ILE A 537 -42.08 -48.67 -38.32
CA ILE A 537 -40.75 -49.03 -37.80
C ILE A 537 -40.61 -48.32 -36.45
N GLU A 538 -40.35 -49.09 -35.40
CA GLU A 538 -40.23 -48.59 -34.04
C GLU A 538 -38.87 -48.99 -33.46
N TRP A 539 -38.26 -48.10 -32.67
CA TRP A 539 -37.03 -48.40 -31.93
C TRP A 539 -36.91 -47.58 -30.65
N ILE A 540 -36.02 -48.01 -29.77
CA ILE A 540 -35.62 -47.26 -28.59
C ILE A 540 -34.21 -46.74 -28.80
N ALA A 541 -34.03 -45.43 -28.68
CA ALA A 541 -32.72 -44.79 -28.65
C ALA A 541 -32.62 -43.85 -27.44
N TYR A 542 -31.50 -43.92 -26.71
CA TYR A 542 -31.24 -43.00 -25.62
C TYR A 542 -29.76 -42.90 -25.29
N ASP A 543 -29.42 -41.79 -24.68
CA ASP A 543 -28.18 -41.61 -23.94
C ASP A 543 -28.54 -41.14 -22.52
N LEU A 544 -28.00 -41.82 -21.50
CA LEU A 544 -28.40 -41.58 -20.11
C LEU A 544 -27.75 -40.33 -19.51
N HIS A 545 -26.68 -39.82 -20.10
CA HIS A 545 -25.90 -38.69 -19.56
C HIS A 545 -26.04 -37.45 -20.46
N SER A 546 -25.61 -37.51 -21.72
CA SER A 546 -25.73 -36.38 -22.66
C SER A 546 -27.09 -36.27 -23.32
N GLY A 547 -27.88 -37.34 -23.35
CA GLY A 547 -29.11 -37.36 -24.14
C GLY A 547 -28.81 -37.38 -25.63
N LEU A 548 -29.84 -37.22 -26.45
CA LEU A 548 -29.71 -37.27 -27.91
C LEU A 548 -29.94 -35.89 -28.51
N GLU A 549 -29.12 -35.48 -29.47
CA GLU A 549 -29.31 -34.23 -30.24
C GLU A 549 -30.14 -34.49 -31.49
N THR A 550 -29.75 -35.46 -32.30
CA THR A 550 -30.43 -35.83 -33.54
C THR A 550 -30.42 -37.34 -33.68
N VAL A 551 -31.54 -37.91 -34.10
CA VAL A 551 -31.63 -39.30 -34.54
C VAL A 551 -31.83 -39.30 -36.04
N GLU A 552 -30.84 -39.82 -36.76
CA GLU A 552 -30.90 -40.01 -38.19
C GLU A 552 -31.16 -41.48 -38.51
N TRP A 553 -32.03 -41.73 -39.48
CA TRP A 553 -32.33 -43.08 -39.92
C TRP A 553 -32.44 -43.12 -41.45
N LYS A 554 -32.06 -44.27 -42.01
CA LYS A 554 -32.09 -44.54 -43.44
C LYS A 554 -32.63 -45.94 -43.67
N LEU A 555 -33.55 -46.04 -44.61
CA LEU A 555 -33.97 -47.29 -45.23
C LEU A 555 -33.32 -47.33 -46.60
N TYR A 556 -32.48 -48.33 -46.83
CA TYR A 556 -31.79 -48.52 -48.10
C TYR A 556 -32.11 -49.89 -48.68
N ASP A 557 -32.01 -49.98 -49.99
CA ASP A 557 -32.01 -51.25 -50.70
C ASP A 557 -30.71 -51.98 -50.32
N ASN A 558 -30.82 -53.10 -49.61
CA ASN A 558 -29.64 -53.89 -49.22
C ASN A 558 -28.87 -54.44 -50.44
N PHE A 559 -29.49 -54.46 -51.63
CA PHE A 559 -28.88 -54.91 -52.87
C PHE A 559 -28.23 -53.76 -53.68
N THR A 560 -28.95 -52.67 -53.96
CA THR A 560 -28.38 -51.57 -54.76
C THR A 560 -27.56 -50.58 -53.94
N GLY A 561 -27.75 -50.57 -52.61
CA GLY A 561 -27.22 -49.55 -51.72
C GLY A 561 -27.94 -48.20 -51.84
N ASP A 562 -29.00 -48.12 -52.64
CA ASP A 562 -29.76 -46.88 -52.82
C ASP A 562 -30.60 -46.58 -51.58
N VAL A 563 -30.59 -45.31 -51.15
CA VAL A 563 -31.44 -44.85 -50.05
C VAL A 563 -32.87 -44.69 -50.56
N ILE A 564 -33.75 -45.57 -50.11
CA ILE A 564 -35.18 -45.59 -50.45
C ILE A 564 -35.91 -44.48 -49.69
N LEU A 565 -35.60 -44.37 -48.40
CA LEU A 565 -36.18 -43.37 -47.51
C LEU A 565 -35.14 -42.97 -46.47
N GLN A 566 -35.12 -41.71 -46.09
CA GLN A 566 -34.31 -41.24 -44.98
C GLN A 566 -35.07 -40.16 -44.24
N GLY A 567 -34.80 -40.07 -42.95
CA GLY A 567 -35.32 -39.03 -42.10
C GLY A 567 -34.31 -38.66 -41.03
N SER A 568 -34.49 -37.46 -40.51
CA SER A 568 -33.73 -36.96 -39.38
C SER A 568 -34.72 -36.33 -38.44
N GLN A 569 -34.65 -36.70 -37.17
CA GLN A 569 -35.45 -36.12 -36.11
C GLN A 569 -34.51 -35.42 -35.12
N HIS A 570 -34.61 -34.10 -35.08
CA HIS A 570 -33.94 -33.29 -34.06
C HIS A 570 -34.70 -33.44 -32.73
N ILE A 571 -34.02 -33.97 -31.72
CA ILE A 571 -34.61 -34.35 -30.42
C ILE A 571 -34.97 -33.16 -29.53
N PRO A 572 -34.30 -31.99 -29.62
CA PRO A 572 -34.74 -30.79 -28.91
C PRO A 572 -36.19 -30.33 -29.21
N GLU A 573 -36.84 -30.82 -30.26
CA GLU A 573 -38.29 -30.60 -30.47
C GLU A 573 -39.18 -31.44 -29.53
N GLN A 574 -38.64 -32.47 -28.89
CA GLN A 574 -39.32 -33.25 -27.84
C GLN A 574 -39.13 -32.65 -26.43
N GLY A 575 -38.04 -31.91 -26.20
CA GLY A 575 -37.47 -31.49 -24.89
C GLY A 575 -38.01 -30.20 -24.23
N GLU A 576 -39.28 -29.85 -24.41
CA GLU A 576 -39.89 -28.75 -23.62
C GLU A 576 -40.28 -29.19 -22.19
N ALA A 577 -40.29 -30.49 -21.93
CA ALA A 577 -40.62 -31.04 -20.61
C ALA A 577 -39.41 -30.94 -19.68
N GLN A 578 -39.49 -30.08 -18.65
CA GLN A 578 -38.48 -29.93 -17.61
C GLN A 578 -38.54 -31.06 -16.58
N THR A 579 -39.68 -31.75 -16.50
CA THR A 579 -39.90 -32.83 -15.54
C THR A 579 -40.41 -34.11 -16.18
N ARG A 580 -40.10 -35.25 -15.54
CA ARG A 580 -40.57 -36.57 -16.01
C ARG A 580 -42.10 -36.64 -16.07
N LYS A 581 -42.77 -35.83 -15.25
CA LYS A 581 -44.23 -35.70 -15.23
C LYS A 581 -44.74 -35.01 -16.49
N GLU A 582 -44.16 -33.88 -16.87
CA GLU A 582 -44.51 -33.17 -18.11
C GLU A 582 -44.28 -34.03 -19.35
N CYS A 583 -43.17 -34.78 -19.40
CA CYS A 583 -42.91 -35.71 -20.50
C CYS A 583 -44.01 -36.78 -20.57
N LYS A 584 -44.35 -37.40 -19.42
CA LYS A 584 -45.40 -38.41 -19.36
C LYS A 584 -46.76 -37.85 -19.80
N GLU A 585 -47.09 -36.62 -19.42
CA GLU A 585 -48.32 -35.91 -19.80
C GLU A 585 -48.39 -35.61 -21.30
N LYS A 586 -47.26 -35.16 -21.89
CA LYS A 586 -47.17 -34.88 -23.33
C LYS A 586 -47.38 -36.13 -24.19
N TYR A 587 -46.90 -37.29 -23.73
CA TYR A 587 -46.93 -38.55 -24.50
C TYR A 587 -47.96 -39.57 -24.01
N GLN A 588 -49.00 -39.15 -23.26
CA GLN A 588 -50.05 -40.05 -22.74
C GLN A 588 -50.80 -40.82 -23.83
N ASN A 589 -50.99 -40.21 -25.00
CA ASN A 589 -51.77 -40.77 -26.11
C ASN A 589 -50.92 -41.51 -27.16
N SER A 590 -49.62 -41.68 -26.94
CA SER A 590 -48.76 -42.46 -27.83
C SER A 590 -48.89 -43.94 -27.49
N SER A 591 -49.06 -44.79 -28.51
CA SER A 591 -49.33 -46.24 -28.45
C SER A 591 -48.38 -47.01 -27.51
N ARG A 592 -47.16 -46.48 -27.32
CA ARG A 592 -46.12 -47.04 -26.44
C ARG A 592 -45.46 -45.99 -25.52
N GLY A 593 -45.88 -44.71 -25.56
CA GLY A 593 -44.99 -43.57 -25.21
C GLY A 593 -44.82 -43.19 -23.73
N SER A 594 -45.79 -43.36 -22.84
CA SER A 594 -45.67 -42.78 -21.49
C SER A 594 -44.64 -43.46 -20.56
N CYS A 595 -44.28 -44.73 -20.82
CA CYS A 595 -43.33 -45.48 -19.99
C CYS A 595 -41.85 -45.21 -20.34
N HIS A 596 -41.57 -44.63 -21.52
CA HIS A 596 -40.21 -44.42 -22.05
C HIS A 596 -39.69 -42.97 -21.89
N CYS A 597 -40.29 -42.19 -20.99
CA CYS A 597 -39.79 -40.86 -20.62
C CYS A 597 -38.57 -40.95 -19.70
N TYR A 598 -37.47 -40.33 -20.13
CA TYR A 598 -36.21 -40.24 -19.40
C TYR A 598 -35.72 -38.78 -19.34
N CYS A 599 -34.96 -38.44 -18.30
CA CYS A 599 -34.50 -37.06 -18.06
C CYS A 599 -33.00 -37.02 -17.84
N THR A 600 -32.31 -36.10 -18.51
CA THR A 600 -30.91 -35.78 -18.23
C THR A 600 -30.81 -34.42 -17.52
N PRO A 601 -29.81 -34.21 -16.66
CA PRO A 601 -29.58 -32.92 -16.01
C PRO A 601 -29.35 -31.76 -16.99
N ALA A 602 -28.86 -32.04 -18.20
CA ALA A 602 -28.47 -31.03 -19.18
C ALA A 602 -29.56 -30.69 -20.22
N PHE A 603 -30.38 -31.66 -20.63
CA PHE A 603 -31.36 -31.47 -21.72
C PHE A 603 -32.83 -31.67 -21.29
N GLY A 604 -33.09 -31.83 -19.99
CA GLY A 604 -34.45 -32.05 -19.50
C GLY A 604 -34.96 -33.45 -19.87
N CYS A 605 -36.28 -33.60 -20.07
CA CYS A 605 -36.91 -34.89 -20.28
C CYS A 605 -37.34 -35.12 -21.73
N TYR A 606 -37.00 -36.27 -22.29
CA TYR A 606 -37.33 -36.68 -23.66
C TYR A 606 -37.88 -38.11 -23.71
N LEU A 607 -38.51 -38.45 -24.85
CA LEU A 607 -39.05 -39.79 -25.10
C LEU A 607 -37.99 -40.65 -25.80
N GLN A 608 -37.65 -41.80 -25.21
CA GLN A 608 -36.65 -42.72 -25.77
C GLN A 608 -37.21 -43.57 -26.93
N HIS A 609 -38.53 -43.59 -27.13
CA HIS A 609 -39.22 -44.39 -28.14
C HIS A 609 -39.47 -43.58 -29.41
N PHE A 610 -38.96 -44.07 -30.53
CA PHE A 610 -39.07 -43.47 -31.84
C PHE A 610 -39.91 -44.37 -32.75
N GLN A 611 -40.72 -43.74 -33.61
CA GLN A 611 -41.55 -44.44 -34.57
C GLN A 611 -41.56 -43.69 -35.90
N VAL A 612 -41.49 -44.43 -37.00
CA VAL A 612 -41.57 -43.90 -38.35
C VAL A 612 -42.59 -44.72 -39.13
N LYS A 613 -43.49 -44.02 -39.80
CA LYS A 613 -44.32 -44.62 -40.85
C LYS A 613 -43.61 -44.47 -42.18
N PRO A 614 -43.19 -45.57 -42.81
CA PRO A 614 -42.55 -45.47 -44.11
C PRO A 614 -43.60 -45.14 -45.17
N GLY A 615 -43.73 -43.86 -45.50
CA GLY A 615 -44.54 -43.41 -46.64
C GLY A 615 -43.73 -43.52 -47.92
N VAL A 616 -44.00 -44.53 -48.75
CA VAL A 616 -43.30 -44.67 -50.03
C VAL A 616 -44.19 -44.15 -51.16
N SER A 617 -43.75 -43.08 -51.84
CA SER A 617 -44.44 -42.56 -53.02
C SER A 617 -44.18 -43.48 -54.21
N LEU A 618 -45.25 -44.02 -54.81
CA LEU A 618 -45.18 -44.82 -56.04
C LEU A 618 -44.88 -43.97 -57.29
N ASP A 619 -44.75 -42.65 -57.15
CA ASP A 619 -44.55 -41.72 -58.25
C ASP A 619 -43.06 -41.42 -58.46
N LYS A 620 -42.37 -42.38 -59.11
CA LYS A 620 -41.11 -42.28 -59.90
C LYS A 620 -40.14 -43.40 -59.55
N GLY A 621 -40.26 -44.55 -60.21
CA GLY A 621 -39.12 -45.37 -60.68
C GLY A 621 -38.00 -45.79 -59.71
N THR A 622 -38.11 -45.56 -58.40
CA THR A 622 -37.14 -45.94 -57.37
C THR A 622 -37.66 -47.14 -56.57
N GLY A 623 -38.12 -48.16 -57.28
CA GLY A 623 -38.55 -49.42 -56.68
C GLY A 623 -37.38 -50.39 -56.51
N LEU A 624 -37.31 -51.03 -55.34
CA LEU A 624 -36.48 -52.19 -55.03
C LEU A 624 -36.60 -53.26 -56.13
N ILE A 625 -35.48 -53.78 -56.63
CA ILE A 625 -35.44 -54.80 -57.69
C ILE A 625 -35.24 -56.19 -57.05
N ASP A 626 -36.19 -57.09 -57.25
CA ASP A 626 -36.18 -58.48 -56.75
C ASP A 626 -35.09 -59.35 -57.41
N GLY A 627 -34.39 -60.17 -56.61
CA GLY A 627 -33.72 -61.38 -57.12
C GLY A 627 -32.20 -61.56 -57.00
N LYS A 628 -31.45 -60.99 -56.04
CA LYS A 628 -30.01 -61.33 -55.85
C LYS A 628 -29.52 -61.28 -54.39
N HIS A 629 -28.87 -62.36 -53.94
CA HIS A 629 -28.36 -62.55 -52.58
C HIS A 629 -26.87 -62.15 -52.43
N GLN A 630 -26.55 -61.56 -51.28
CA GLN A 630 -25.25 -61.35 -50.60
C GLN A 630 -24.72 -59.90 -50.54
N GLY A 631 -24.56 -59.40 -49.30
CA GLY A 631 -23.87 -58.15 -48.94
C GLY A 631 -23.70 -58.04 -47.41
N VAL A 632 -22.62 -57.41 -46.94
CA VAL A 632 -22.07 -57.44 -45.56
C VAL A 632 -22.06 -56.01 -44.97
N HIS A 633 -22.41 -55.81 -43.70
CA HIS A 633 -22.17 -54.51 -43.01
C HIS A 633 -21.75 -54.62 -41.53
N ASP A 634 -20.82 -53.72 -41.16
CA ASP A 634 -20.20 -53.47 -39.86
C ASP A 634 -20.91 -52.33 -39.09
N TYR A 635 -21.02 -52.47 -37.77
CA TYR A 635 -21.28 -51.49 -36.69
C TYR A 635 -22.40 -50.45 -36.86
N ASP A 636 -23.60 -50.88 -37.26
CA ASP A 636 -24.88 -50.16 -37.10
C ASP A 636 -25.92 -51.13 -36.50
N TYR A 637 -26.91 -50.63 -35.74
CA TYR A 637 -28.05 -51.47 -35.33
C TYR A 637 -29.06 -51.49 -36.48
N TYR A 638 -29.10 -52.58 -37.24
CA TYR A 638 -29.99 -52.75 -38.39
C TYR A 638 -30.96 -53.91 -38.17
N ILE A 639 -32.09 -53.85 -38.88
CA ILE A 639 -32.97 -55.00 -39.09
C ILE A 639 -33.05 -55.29 -40.58
N GLU A 640 -33.08 -56.57 -40.94
CA GLU A 640 -33.42 -56.98 -42.30
C GLU A 640 -34.94 -57.17 -42.39
N ILE A 641 -35.58 -56.48 -43.33
CA ILE A 641 -37.01 -56.61 -43.57
C ILE A 641 -37.23 -57.67 -44.64
N THR A 642 -37.92 -58.76 -44.29
CA THR A 642 -38.26 -59.85 -45.21
C THR A 642 -39.60 -59.55 -45.90
N ILE A 643 -39.65 -59.67 -47.22
CA ILE A 643 -40.89 -59.56 -48.01
C ILE A 643 -41.40 -60.97 -48.28
N ASP A 644 -42.66 -61.24 -47.94
CA ASP A 644 -43.32 -62.53 -48.16
C ASP A 644 -44.60 -62.37 -48.99
N THR A 645 -44.46 -62.78 -50.23
CA THR A 645 -45.44 -62.85 -51.30
C THR A 645 -46.67 -63.71 -51.05
N SER A 646 -46.44 -64.76 -50.30
CA SER A 646 -47.07 -66.06 -50.54
C SER A 646 -47.78 -66.57 -49.30
N PRO A 647 -49.02 -67.07 -49.41
CA PRO A 647 -49.67 -67.69 -48.26
C PRO A 647 -48.98 -69.01 -47.90
N PRO A 648 -49.01 -69.44 -46.62
CA PRO A 648 -48.46 -70.73 -46.22
C PRO A 648 -49.03 -71.87 -47.05
N HIS A 649 -48.17 -72.81 -47.42
CA HIS A 649 -48.59 -74.09 -47.96
C HIS A 649 -49.38 -74.88 -46.92
N VAL A 650 -50.53 -75.39 -47.35
CA VAL A 650 -51.41 -76.19 -46.52
C VAL A 650 -50.75 -77.51 -46.11
N GLY A 651 -50.96 -77.87 -44.86
CA GLY A 651 -50.61 -79.18 -44.32
C GLY A 651 -51.79 -80.16 -44.34
N VAL A 652 -51.71 -81.14 -43.45
CA VAL A 652 -52.78 -82.12 -43.20
C VAL A 652 -53.27 -81.94 -41.76
N VAL A 653 -54.57 -82.12 -41.56
CA VAL A 653 -55.24 -82.00 -40.26
C VAL A 653 -55.89 -83.34 -39.95
N HIS A 654 -55.55 -83.90 -38.79
CA HIS A 654 -56.03 -85.18 -38.30
C HIS A 654 -56.86 -84.97 -37.03
N ASP A 655 -57.97 -85.68 -36.91
CA ASP A 655 -58.89 -85.65 -35.75
C ASP A 655 -58.61 -86.78 -34.75
N GLY A 656 -57.35 -87.23 -34.70
CA GLY A 656 -56.82 -88.14 -33.68
C GLY A 656 -55.64 -87.57 -32.90
N ARG A 657 -55.14 -88.34 -31.93
CA ARG A 657 -53.91 -88.01 -31.19
C ARG A 657 -52.69 -88.09 -32.09
N TYR A 658 -51.70 -87.29 -31.76
CA TYR A 658 -50.37 -87.34 -32.38
C TYR A 658 -49.75 -88.74 -32.19
N ASP A 659 -49.19 -89.32 -33.26
CA ASP A 659 -48.62 -90.69 -33.33
C ASP A 659 -49.61 -91.87 -33.14
N GLU A 660 -50.92 -91.62 -33.14
CA GLU A 660 -51.95 -92.67 -33.15
C GLU A 660 -52.64 -92.75 -34.54
N PRO A 661 -53.18 -93.91 -34.94
CA PRO A 661 -53.97 -94.02 -36.17
C PRO A 661 -55.17 -93.06 -36.15
N GLU A 662 -55.58 -92.60 -37.33
CA GLU A 662 -56.78 -91.78 -37.54
C GLU A 662 -58.02 -92.42 -36.92
N VAL A 663 -58.87 -91.58 -36.32
CA VAL A 663 -59.99 -92.02 -35.48
C VAL A 663 -61.29 -91.68 -36.18
N ASP A 664 -61.85 -92.63 -36.92
CA ASP A 664 -63.16 -92.45 -37.57
C ASP A 664 -64.32 -92.45 -36.55
N TYR A 665 -64.13 -93.16 -35.43
CA TYR A 665 -65.16 -93.39 -34.43
C TYR A 665 -64.58 -93.48 -33.02
N GLN A 666 -65.18 -92.76 -32.07
CA GLN A 666 -64.80 -92.84 -30.66
C GLN A 666 -66.00 -92.82 -29.69
N PRO A 667 -65.91 -93.55 -28.56
CA PRO A 667 -66.97 -93.56 -27.56
C PRO A 667 -66.90 -92.38 -26.58
N ASP A 668 -65.75 -91.72 -26.47
CA ASP A 668 -65.57 -90.58 -25.57
C ASP A 668 -65.85 -89.25 -26.27
N ARG A 669 -66.18 -88.22 -25.48
CA ARG A 669 -66.46 -86.87 -25.98
C ARG A 669 -65.22 -85.98 -26.03
N ILE A 670 -64.03 -86.50 -25.74
CA ILE A 670 -62.80 -85.71 -25.74
C ILE A 670 -62.13 -85.88 -27.10
N LEU A 671 -62.30 -84.89 -27.96
CA LEU A 671 -61.68 -84.85 -29.25
C LEU A 671 -60.26 -84.31 -29.15
N GLN A 672 -59.34 -85.00 -29.79
CA GLN A 672 -57.96 -84.57 -29.91
C GLN A 672 -57.62 -84.54 -31.37
N ALA A 673 -57.02 -83.43 -31.78
CA ALA A 673 -56.62 -83.22 -33.15
C ALA A 673 -55.18 -82.76 -33.19
N HIS A 674 -54.50 -83.08 -34.29
CA HIS A 674 -53.18 -82.60 -34.58
C HIS A 674 -53.04 -82.27 -36.06
N TRP A 675 -52.09 -81.42 -36.39
CA TRP A 675 -51.86 -81.01 -37.77
C TRP A 675 -50.37 -80.89 -38.06
N GLU A 676 -49.97 -81.21 -39.28
CA GLU A 676 -48.57 -81.18 -39.68
C GLU A 676 -48.42 -80.81 -41.16
N GLY A 677 -47.20 -80.52 -41.59
CA GLY A 677 -46.89 -80.21 -42.99
C GLY A 677 -47.21 -78.78 -43.44
N PHE A 678 -47.82 -77.95 -42.60
CA PHE A 678 -47.95 -76.51 -42.87
C PHE A 678 -46.57 -75.87 -42.92
N SER A 679 -46.27 -75.18 -44.01
CA SER A 679 -44.96 -74.56 -44.20
C SER A 679 -45.06 -73.32 -45.07
N ASP A 680 -44.21 -72.34 -44.79
CA ASP A 680 -44.07 -71.15 -45.59
C ASP A 680 -42.57 -70.97 -45.88
N LYS A 681 -42.23 -70.75 -47.14
CA LYS A 681 -40.84 -70.76 -47.61
C LYS A 681 -40.12 -69.45 -47.32
N GLU A 682 -40.85 -68.34 -47.28
CA GLU A 682 -40.29 -66.99 -47.29
C GLU A 682 -40.17 -66.43 -45.87
N SER A 683 -41.19 -66.61 -45.02
CA SER A 683 -41.19 -66.11 -43.64
C SER A 683 -41.50 -67.16 -42.58
N GLY A 684 -41.89 -68.38 -42.99
CA GLY A 684 -42.22 -69.47 -42.07
C GLY A 684 -43.61 -69.30 -41.43
N VAL A 685 -44.12 -70.39 -40.83
CA VAL A 685 -45.42 -70.35 -40.13
C VAL A 685 -45.24 -69.76 -38.75
N ARG A 686 -46.03 -68.73 -38.43
CA ARG A 686 -45.96 -67.99 -37.18
C ARG A 686 -46.90 -68.55 -36.11
N TYR A 687 -48.15 -68.83 -36.48
CA TYR A 687 -49.17 -69.41 -35.60
C TYR A 687 -50.32 -70.02 -36.42
N TYR A 688 -51.23 -70.72 -35.74
CA TYR A 688 -52.41 -71.37 -36.32
C TYR A 688 -53.69 -70.84 -35.67
N HIS A 689 -54.75 -70.70 -36.46
CA HIS A 689 -56.12 -70.63 -35.97
C HIS A 689 -56.83 -71.94 -36.24
N TYR A 690 -57.64 -72.41 -35.29
CA TYR A 690 -58.41 -73.64 -35.44
C TYR A 690 -59.78 -73.55 -34.77
N GLY A 691 -60.74 -74.34 -35.26
CA GLY A 691 -62.07 -74.46 -34.69
C GLY A 691 -62.67 -75.86 -34.86
N PHE A 692 -63.48 -76.28 -33.90
CA PHE A 692 -64.23 -77.55 -33.95
C PHE A 692 -65.69 -77.26 -34.28
N SER A 693 -66.25 -77.99 -35.25
CA SER A 693 -67.64 -77.78 -35.70
C SER A 693 -68.28 -79.08 -36.20
N THR A 694 -69.59 -79.06 -36.39
CA THR A 694 -70.36 -80.17 -36.98
C THR A 694 -70.23 -80.25 -38.52
N GLY A 695 -69.46 -79.33 -39.11
CA GLY A 695 -69.05 -79.35 -40.52
C GLY A 695 -67.76 -78.54 -40.70
N CYS A 696 -67.13 -78.65 -41.85
CA CYS A 696 -65.92 -77.88 -42.17
C CYS A 696 -66.18 -76.38 -42.17
N LEU A 697 -65.31 -75.63 -41.49
CA LEU A 697 -65.34 -74.17 -41.47
C LEU A 697 -64.75 -73.61 -42.77
N THR A 698 -65.20 -72.43 -43.18
CA THR A 698 -64.71 -71.76 -44.40
C THR A 698 -63.75 -70.63 -44.08
N ALA A 699 -63.12 -70.06 -45.10
CA ALA A 699 -62.20 -68.94 -44.91
C ALA A 699 -62.88 -67.70 -44.31
N GLU A 700 -64.21 -67.56 -44.46
CA GLU A 700 -64.95 -66.46 -43.84
C GLU A 700 -65.04 -66.56 -42.30
N ASP A 701 -64.89 -67.77 -41.74
CA ASP A 701 -64.93 -68.00 -40.29
C ASP A 701 -63.61 -67.62 -39.61
N PHE A 702 -62.52 -67.52 -40.38
CA PHE A 702 -61.19 -67.17 -39.89
C PHE A 702 -60.85 -65.72 -40.18
N HIS A 703 -60.58 -64.95 -39.14
CA HIS A 703 -60.13 -63.57 -39.23
C HIS A 703 -58.77 -63.42 -38.59
N PHE A 704 -57.94 -62.52 -39.13
CA PHE A 704 -56.63 -62.22 -38.54
C PHE A 704 -56.74 -61.80 -37.06
N GLU A 705 -57.78 -61.05 -36.71
CA GLU A 705 -58.10 -60.66 -35.33
C GLU A 705 -59.29 -61.49 -34.81
N ILE A 706 -59.01 -62.52 -34.01
CA ILE A 706 -60.02 -63.42 -33.43
C ILE A 706 -60.63 -62.91 -32.12
N GLN A 707 -60.41 -61.64 -31.76
CA GLN A 707 -61.06 -61.07 -30.57
C GLN A 707 -62.57 -61.05 -30.80
N ASN A 708 -63.28 -61.92 -30.07
CA ASN A 708 -64.74 -62.11 -30.10
C ASN A 708 -65.32 -62.97 -31.22
N THR A 709 -64.53 -63.83 -31.89
CA THR A 709 -65.08 -64.95 -32.69
C THR A 709 -65.25 -66.19 -31.79
N PRO A 710 -66.48 -66.51 -31.33
CA PRO A 710 -66.70 -67.70 -30.52
C PRO A 710 -66.29 -68.96 -31.30
N ASP A 711 -65.70 -69.93 -30.58
CA ASP A 711 -65.31 -71.26 -31.09
C ASP A 711 -64.10 -71.32 -32.05
N ILE A 712 -63.40 -70.20 -32.29
CA ILE A 712 -62.07 -70.15 -32.95
C ILE A 712 -60.96 -69.85 -31.95
N HIS A 713 -59.85 -70.58 -32.03
CA HIS A 713 -58.73 -70.49 -31.10
C HIS A 713 -57.41 -70.25 -31.84
N GLU A 714 -56.53 -69.43 -31.27
CA GLU A 714 -55.14 -69.23 -31.75
C GLU A 714 -54.17 -70.07 -30.93
N SER A 715 -53.22 -70.71 -31.60
CA SER A 715 -52.16 -71.49 -30.98
C SER A 715 -50.90 -71.49 -31.83
N SER A 716 -49.73 -71.55 -31.18
CA SER A 716 -48.45 -71.80 -31.84
C SER A 716 -48.04 -73.28 -31.84
N VAL A 717 -48.78 -74.13 -31.13
CA VAL A 717 -48.58 -75.58 -31.13
C VAL A 717 -49.49 -76.26 -32.15
N THR A 718 -49.10 -77.45 -32.59
CA THR A 718 -49.72 -78.19 -33.71
C THR A 718 -50.77 -79.22 -33.29
N HIS A 719 -51.38 -79.03 -32.11
CA HIS A 719 -52.41 -79.93 -31.59
C HIS A 719 -53.43 -79.16 -30.77
N ALA A 720 -54.63 -79.73 -30.67
CA ALA A 720 -55.74 -79.19 -29.90
C ALA A 720 -56.52 -80.30 -29.20
N THR A 721 -57.21 -79.93 -28.13
CA THR A 721 -58.15 -80.82 -27.42
C THR A 721 -59.44 -80.05 -27.16
N TRP A 722 -60.57 -80.68 -27.43
CA TRP A 722 -61.89 -80.09 -27.31
C TRP A 722 -62.89 -81.12 -26.80
N VAL A 723 -63.94 -80.68 -26.12
CA VAL A 723 -64.97 -81.58 -25.57
C VAL A 723 -66.25 -81.40 -26.36
N ALA A 724 -66.69 -82.46 -27.04
CA ALA A 724 -67.91 -82.44 -27.83
C ALA A 724 -69.15 -82.28 -26.92
N PRO A 725 -70.07 -81.35 -27.26
CA PRO A 725 -71.25 -81.09 -26.45
C PRO A 725 -72.28 -82.24 -26.53
N THR A 726 -72.38 -82.91 -27.67
CA THR A 726 -73.32 -84.00 -27.94
C THR A 726 -72.66 -85.11 -28.77
N ASP A 727 -73.30 -86.27 -28.83
CA ASP A 727 -72.92 -87.34 -29.76
C ASP A 727 -73.28 -86.90 -31.20
N GLY A 728 -72.41 -87.18 -32.17
CA GLY A 728 -72.50 -86.65 -33.53
C GLY A 728 -71.15 -86.66 -34.25
N GLN A 729 -71.14 -86.23 -35.51
CA GLN A 729 -69.92 -86.09 -36.30
C GLN A 729 -69.35 -84.67 -36.16
N TYR A 730 -68.05 -84.59 -35.88
CA TYR A 730 -67.33 -83.32 -35.72
C TYR A 730 -66.08 -83.29 -36.58
N TYR A 731 -65.73 -82.09 -36.99
CA TYR A 731 -64.60 -81.78 -37.83
C TYR A 731 -63.77 -80.71 -37.14
N ILE A 732 -62.45 -80.76 -37.34
CA ILE A 732 -61.56 -79.65 -37.01
C ILE A 732 -61.13 -78.98 -38.32
N THR A 733 -61.12 -77.65 -38.33
CA THR A 733 -60.54 -76.88 -39.44
C THR A 733 -59.40 -76.02 -38.92
N VAL A 734 -58.26 -76.03 -39.61
CA VAL A 734 -57.04 -75.29 -39.23
C VAL A 734 -56.62 -74.37 -40.37
N VAL A 735 -56.22 -73.15 -40.01
CA VAL A 735 -55.59 -72.15 -40.89
C VAL A 735 -54.24 -71.77 -40.30
N ALA A 736 -53.17 -71.92 -41.06
CA ALA A 736 -51.85 -71.41 -40.67
C ALA A 736 -51.70 -69.95 -41.09
N TYR A 737 -50.97 -69.15 -40.30
CA TYR A 737 -50.59 -67.78 -40.63
C TYR A 737 -49.07 -67.67 -40.69
N ASN A 738 -48.52 -67.11 -41.77
CA ASN A 738 -47.09 -66.82 -41.88
C ASN A 738 -46.71 -65.53 -41.12
N ALA A 739 -45.42 -65.16 -41.13
CA ALA A 739 -44.97 -63.94 -40.48
C ALA A 739 -45.42 -62.65 -41.22
N ALA A 740 -45.91 -62.75 -42.45
CA ALA A 740 -46.61 -61.68 -43.17
C ALA A 740 -48.13 -61.64 -42.92
N ILE A 741 -48.62 -62.43 -41.97
CA ILE A 741 -50.02 -62.43 -41.53
C ILE A 741 -51.00 -62.91 -42.62
N GLN A 742 -50.51 -63.65 -43.62
CA GLN A 742 -51.37 -64.28 -44.60
C GLN A 742 -51.88 -65.63 -44.12
N PRO A 743 -53.20 -65.89 -44.23
CA PRO A 743 -53.76 -67.20 -43.95
C PRO A 743 -53.48 -68.21 -45.07
N SER A 744 -53.25 -69.47 -44.72
CA SER A 744 -53.36 -70.60 -45.63
C SER A 744 -54.84 -70.81 -46.03
N GLN A 745 -55.08 -71.67 -47.02
CA GLN A 745 -56.43 -72.20 -47.20
C GLN A 745 -56.84 -73.02 -45.96
N PRO A 746 -58.11 -72.96 -45.51
CA PRO A 746 -58.59 -73.78 -44.41
C PRO A 746 -58.50 -75.27 -44.78
N VAL A 747 -57.88 -76.07 -43.92
CA VAL A 747 -57.80 -77.53 -44.07
C VAL A 747 -58.71 -78.15 -43.02
N CYS A 748 -59.65 -78.95 -43.47
CA CYS A 748 -60.59 -79.66 -42.63
C CYS A 748 -60.15 -81.13 -42.48
N SER A 749 -60.33 -81.71 -41.30
CA SER A 749 -60.24 -83.18 -41.14
C SER A 749 -61.37 -83.89 -41.90
N ASP A 750 -61.26 -85.20 -42.06
CA ASP A 750 -62.29 -86.05 -42.65
C ASP A 750 -63.45 -86.37 -41.69
N GLY A 751 -63.26 -86.12 -40.39
CA GLY A 751 -64.31 -85.96 -39.40
C GLY A 751 -64.58 -87.24 -38.62
N VAL A 752 -64.68 -87.11 -37.31
CA VAL A 752 -64.83 -88.22 -36.37
C VAL A 752 -66.26 -88.30 -35.83
N VAL A 753 -66.79 -89.52 -35.77
CA VAL A 753 -68.11 -89.82 -35.23
C VAL A 753 -68.01 -90.20 -33.75
N ILE A 754 -68.69 -89.43 -32.91
CA ILE A 754 -68.81 -89.72 -31.48
C ILE A 754 -70.16 -90.38 -31.22
N ASP A 755 -70.13 -91.59 -30.68
CA ASP A 755 -71.33 -92.27 -30.20
C ASP A 755 -71.01 -93.08 -28.93
N SER A 756 -71.65 -92.64 -27.84
CA SER A 756 -71.46 -93.13 -26.49
C SER A 756 -72.43 -94.26 -26.11
N THR A 757 -73.23 -94.77 -27.05
CA THR A 757 -74.14 -95.89 -26.82
C THR A 757 -73.38 -97.20 -26.56
N GLN A 758 -73.71 -97.90 -25.48
CA GLN A 758 -73.14 -99.22 -25.19
C GLN A 758 -73.84 -100.31 -26.02
N PRO A 759 -73.14 -101.39 -26.44
CA PRO A 759 -73.68 -102.44 -27.32
C PRO A 759 -74.94 -103.14 -26.83
#